data_AF-A0A316E9H8-F1
#
_entry.id   AF-A0A316E9H8-F1
#
_cell.length_a   1.000
_cell.length_b   1.000
_cell.length_c   1.000
_cell.angle_alpha   90.00
_cell.angle_beta   90.00
_cell.angle_gamma   90.00
#
_symmetry.space_group_name_H-M   'P 1'
#
loop_
_entity.id
_entity.type
_entity.pdbx_description
1 polymer ?
#
loop_
_entity_poly.entity_id
_entity_poly.type
_entity_poly.pdbx_seq_one_letter_code
_entity_poly.pdbx_strand_id
1 'polypeptide(L)'
;MEKSSQLSVISKQLSVNSYQLSVIGYWLLVIGYYLGIIQKWIRNKVLGSVCYLLFTVYCSLFTATQKWIRNKVLGSVCYLLFTVYCSLFTATQKWIRNKVLGSVCYLLFTVYCSLFTATQKWIRNKVLGSVCYLLFTVYCSLFTANCSAQGKYLITFKDKNNSPYSVSKPLEFLSQRSVNRRIKQKIAVNTRDLPVNPSYLTEITKAGGKIWFTSRWMNAALVQTTEANLTNILKLSFVKGLEINGTIDDPRTRTGRQKSKFEALETEAFNYGLAKTQNEMIGVNTIHDLGLQGQGMMIGVLDAGFNNANNIPALKAIFDEKRIVGTYDFVKKETSVYEDDGHGTAVLSCMGAYTEGSMIGSAPKASYLLLRSEDAPSEYIIEEANWLFAAEYADSVGVDLINSSLGYTTFDDAKTDHTYADLNGNKTIAARAADWAAAVGIVCVISAGNEGNGAWKYIGTPADADSVIAVGAVTATKTLASFSSLGIPTDKRIKPDLMAMGQSVAVVAPTSSVTTSSGTSFSSPILCGMLACYWQAYPNLTAIEVIDKARKSGSQYDNPDNKFGYGIPNLSKSIQILNTQNELETWLEVFPNPTKNEITIRLRNFTGKTYELNLTDIAGRRYLSETMDSQIKTISLDKISSGMYFLRVGNDEKNSLIKLWKE
;
A
#
# COMPACT_ATOMS: atom_id res chain seq x y z
N MET A 1 61.19 -22.19 35.93
CA MET A 1 61.69 -22.50 34.56
C MET A 1 60.55 -22.61 33.53
N GLU A 2 59.29 -22.86 33.92
CA GLU A 2 58.19 -23.21 33.00
C GLU A 2 57.82 -22.16 31.93
N LYS A 3 57.99 -20.85 32.16
CA LYS A 3 57.70 -19.84 31.12
C LYS A 3 58.57 -20.01 29.86
N SER A 4 59.75 -20.64 29.97
CA SER A 4 60.60 -20.94 28.82
C SER A 4 60.03 -22.08 27.96
N SER A 5 59.52 -23.16 28.58
CA SER A 5 58.94 -24.29 27.84
C SER A 5 57.63 -23.92 27.15
N GLN A 6 56.78 -23.08 27.77
CA GLN A 6 55.54 -22.62 27.13
C GLN A 6 55.82 -21.75 25.88
N LEU A 7 56.79 -20.83 25.93
CA LEU A 7 57.18 -20.04 24.74
C LEU A 7 57.79 -20.91 23.63
N SER A 8 58.56 -21.95 23.99
CA SER A 8 59.08 -22.95 23.05
C SER A 8 57.94 -23.72 22.34
N VAL A 9 56.90 -24.14 23.08
CA VAL A 9 55.72 -24.80 22.52
C VAL A 9 54.93 -23.87 21.58
N ILE A 10 54.68 -22.62 21.99
CA ILE A 10 53.96 -21.64 21.15
C ILE A 10 54.75 -21.33 19.86
N SER A 11 56.07 -21.18 19.95
CA SER A 11 56.95 -20.99 18.79
C SER A 11 56.88 -22.19 17.81
N LYS A 12 56.88 -23.42 18.32
CA LYS A 12 56.63 -24.63 17.51
C LYS A 12 55.24 -24.66 16.89
N GLN A 13 54.20 -24.26 17.62
CA GLN A 13 52.83 -24.25 17.08
C GLN A 13 52.67 -23.22 15.95
N LEU A 14 53.31 -22.05 16.08
CA LEU A 14 53.32 -21.01 15.04
C LEU A 14 54.12 -21.43 13.81
N SER A 15 55.26 -22.12 13.96
CA SER A 15 56.02 -22.63 12.80
C SER A 15 55.29 -23.77 12.08
N VAL A 16 54.60 -24.66 12.81
CA VAL A 16 53.70 -25.67 12.22
C VAL A 16 52.54 -25.02 11.46
N ASN A 17 51.88 -24.01 12.02
CA ASN A 17 50.78 -23.31 11.35
C ASN A 17 51.27 -22.54 10.10
N SER A 18 52.44 -21.90 10.17
CA SER A 18 53.09 -21.24 9.02
C SER A 18 53.41 -22.24 7.91
N TYR A 19 53.92 -23.43 8.26
CA TYR A 19 54.15 -24.52 7.32
C TYR A 19 52.85 -25.06 6.69
N GLN A 20 51.77 -25.21 7.46
CA GLN A 20 50.48 -25.61 6.88
C GLN A 20 49.90 -24.55 5.94
N LEU A 21 50.05 -23.26 6.26
CA LEU A 21 49.64 -22.17 5.36
C LEU A 21 50.46 -22.12 4.07
N SER A 22 51.78 -22.38 4.12
CA SER A 22 52.59 -22.46 2.90
C SER A 22 52.27 -23.69 2.05
N VAL A 23 51.97 -24.83 2.68
CA VAL A 23 51.45 -26.03 2.00
C VAL A 23 50.09 -25.77 1.35
N ILE A 24 49.15 -25.08 2.02
CA ILE A 24 47.87 -24.68 1.42
C ILE A 24 48.07 -23.73 0.24
N GLY A 25 48.97 -22.75 0.36
CA GLY A 25 49.34 -21.85 -0.73
C GLY A 25 49.93 -22.59 -1.94
N TYR A 26 50.78 -23.58 -1.71
CA TYR A 26 51.32 -24.46 -2.75
C TYR A 26 50.20 -25.27 -3.43
N TRP A 27 49.30 -25.89 -2.67
CA TRP A 27 48.15 -26.62 -3.24
C TRP A 27 47.21 -25.71 -4.05
N LEU A 28 46.98 -24.47 -3.62
CA LEU A 28 46.19 -23.50 -4.39
C LEU A 28 46.87 -23.08 -5.70
N LEU A 29 48.20 -22.92 -5.72
CA LEU A 29 48.97 -22.69 -6.95
C LEU A 29 48.92 -23.91 -7.89
N VAL A 30 49.03 -25.13 -7.34
CA VAL A 30 48.90 -26.39 -8.10
C VAL A 30 47.48 -26.54 -8.68
N ILE A 31 46.44 -26.24 -7.91
CA ILE A 31 45.04 -26.21 -8.39
C ILE A 31 44.87 -25.15 -9.48
N GLY A 32 45.43 -23.95 -9.32
CA GLY A 32 45.42 -22.91 -10.35
C GLY A 32 46.11 -23.34 -11.65
N TYR A 33 47.25 -24.03 -11.55
CA TYR A 33 47.97 -24.60 -12.69
C TYR A 33 47.15 -25.69 -13.41
N TYR A 34 46.56 -26.63 -12.66
CA TYR A 34 45.69 -27.67 -13.24
C TYR A 34 44.39 -27.09 -13.82
N LEU A 35 43.77 -26.09 -13.20
CA LEU A 35 42.62 -25.37 -13.78
C LEU A 35 43.03 -24.63 -15.06
N GLY A 36 44.22 -24.03 -15.11
CA GLY A 36 44.79 -23.45 -16.32
C GLY A 36 44.99 -24.48 -17.43
N ILE A 37 45.51 -25.68 -17.10
CA ILE A 37 45.61 -26.80 -18.04
C ILE A 37 44.23 -27.25 -18.51
N ILE A 38 43.26 -27.45 -17.61
CA ILE A 38 41.89 -27.87 -17.93
C ILE A 38 41.21 -26.83 -18.84
N GLN A 39 41.34 -25.55 -18.55
CA GLN A 39 40.79 -24.47 -19.38
C GLN A 39 41.46 -24.43 -20.77
N LYS A 40 42.76 -24.72 -20.86
CA LYS A 40 43.52 -24.80 -22.13
C LYS A 40 43.25 -26.10 -22.90
N TRP A 41 42.86 -27.18 -22.21
CA TRP A 41 42.48 -28.48 -22.78
C TRP A 41 41.06 -28.43 -23.35
N ILE A 42 40.08 -27.97 -22.55
CA ILE A 42 38.68 -27.71 -22.97
C ILE A 42 38.64 -26.78 -24.19
N ARG A 43 39.50 -25.76 -24.23
CA ARG A 43 39.54 -24.78 -25.33
C ARG A 43 40.10 -25.32 -26.66
N ASN A 44 40.81 -26.45 -26.68
CA ASN A 44 41.62 -26.83 -27.86
C ASN A 44 41.47 -28.25 -28.42
N LYS A 45 40.73 -29.20 -27.80
CA LYS A 45 40.41 -30.48 -28.49
C LYS A 45 39.26 -31.31 -27.91
N VAL A 46 38.66 -32.10 -28.81
CA VAL A 46 37.69 -33.20 -28.60
C VAL A 46 36.25 -32.82 -28.21
N LEU A 47 35.42 -32.55 -29.23
CA LEU A 47 33.95 -32.69 -29.15
C LEU A 47 33.46 -34.10 -29.60
N GLY A 48 34.37 -34.99 -29.99
CA GLY A 48 34.03 -36.30 -30.61
C GLY A 48 33.95 -37.47 -29.63
N SER A 49 34.96 -37.68 -28.78
CA SER A 49 35.09 -38.91 -27.98
C SER A 49 34.07 -39.01 -26.85
N VAL A 50 33.53 -37.89 -26.35
CA VAL A 50 32.46 -37.90 -25.34
C VAL A 50 31.17 -38.47 -25.92
N CYS A 51 30.83 -38.14 -27.17
CA CYS A 51 29.67 -38.72 -27.86
C CYS A 51 29.84 -40.23 -28.08
N TYR A 52 31.05 -40.70 -28.43
CA TYR A 52 31.32 -42.13 -28.58
C TYR A 52 31.19 -42.87 -27.25
N LEU A 53 31.81 -42.35 -26.18
CA LEU A 53 31.76 -42.96 -24.85
C LEU A 53 30.33 -43.01 -24.29
N LEU A 54 29.57 -41.91 -24.43
CA LEU A 54 28.15 -41.87 -24.04
C LEU A 54 27.31 -42.85 -24.87
N PHE A 55 27.55 -42.99 -26.18
CA PHE A 55 26.85 -43.95 -27.02
C PHE A 55 27.16 -45.41 -26.61
N THR A 56 28.43 -45.75 -26.33
CA THR A 56 28.80 -47.08 -25.83
C THR A 56 28.15 -47.38 -24.48
N VAL A 57 28.20 -46.42 -23.53
CA VAL A 57 27.55 -46.56 -22.22
C VAL A 57 26.03 -46.71 -22.35
N TYR A 58 25.40 -45.95 -23.24
CA TYR A 58 23.95 -46.04 -23.52
C TYR A 58 23.55 -47.41 -24.08
N CYS A 59 24.33 -47.96 -25.03
CA CYS A 59 24.09 -49.30 -25.58
C CYS A 59 24.31 -50.42 -24.55
N SER A 60 25.33 -50.30 -23.70
CA SER A 60 25.59 -51.24 -22.60
C SER A 60 24.50 -51.19 -21.52
N LEU A 61 24.02 -50.00 -21.16
CA LEU A 61 22.89 -49.85 -20.24
C LEU A 61 21.60 -50.40 -20.86
N PHE A 62 21.31 -50.10 -22.13
CA PHE A 62 20.11 -50.60 -22.81
C PHE A 62 20.07 -52.13 -22.86
N THR A 63 21.19 -52.79 -23.16
CA THR A 63 21.28 -54.26 -23.15
C THR A 63 21.20 -54.85 -21.73
N ALA A 64 21.74 -54.18 -20.71
CA ALA A 64 21.53 -54.57 -19.31
C ALA A 64 20.05 -54.45 -18.89
N THR A 65 19.37 -53.35 -19.24
CA THR A 65 17.96 -53.13 -18.91
C THR A 65 17.06 -54.15 -19.63
N GLN A 66 17.33 -54.48 -20.90
CA GLN A 66 16.65 -55.57 -21.62
C GLN A 66 16.80 -56.92 -20.91
N LYS A 67 17.98 -57.21 -20.33
CA LYS A 67 18.25 -58.44 -19.58
C LYS A 67 17.54 -58.46 -18.22
N TRP A 68 17.39 -57.30 -17.56
CA TRP A 68 16.74 -57.14 -16.26
C TRP A 68 15.21 -57.13 -16.34
N ILE A 69 14.61 -56.45 -17.33
CA ILE A 69 13.16 -56.39 -17.59
C ILE A 69 12.52 -57.79 -17.73
N ARG A 70 13.31 -58.82 -18.05
CA ARG A 70 12.84 -60.20 -18.17
C ARG A 70 12.45 -60.85 -16.83
N ASN A 71 12.78 -60.27 -15.67
CA ASN A 71 12.45 -60.80 -14.34
C ASN A 71 11.87 -59.74 -13.36
N LYS A 72 10.54 -59.76 -13.20
CA LYS A 72 9.70 -59.24 -12.09
C LYS A 72 9.96 -57.82 -11.52
N VAL A 73 8.98 -56.94 -11.82
CA VAL A 73 8.28 -55.99 -10.90
C VAL A 73 9.12 -55.09 -9.97
N LEU A 74 9.16 -53.78 -10.25
CA LEU A 74 8.45 -52.75 -9.46
C LEU A 74 8.42 -51.39 -10.20
N GLY A 75 7.34 -50.62 -10.05
CA GLY A 75 7.11 -49.39 -10.84
C GLY A 75 7.91 -48.14 -10.40
N SER A 76 8.46 -48.13 -9.19
CA SER A 76 9.03 -46.92 -8.57
C SER A 76 10.26 -46.34 -9.28
N VAL A 77 11.04 -47.18 -9.98
CA VAL A 77 12.25 -46.75 -10.70
C VAL A 77 11.89 -45.96 -11.97
N CYS A 78 10.78 -46.30 -12.64
CA CYS A 78 10.34 -45.62 -13.85
C CYS A 78 9.93 -44.15 -13.59
N TYR A 79 9.33 -43.88 -12.43
CA TYR A 79 8.94 -42.51 -12.05
C TYR A 79 10.18 -41.63 -11.85
N LEU A 80 11.17 -42.10 -11.08
CA LEU A 80 12.42 -41.37 -10.83
C LEU A 80 13.19 -41.08 -12.13
N LEU A 81 13.27 -42.07 -13.03
CA LEU A 81 13.87 -41.89 -14.37
C LEU A 81 13.11 -40.84 -15.20
N PHE A 82 11.78 -40.83 -15.16
CA PHE A 82 10.97 -39.84 -15.86
C PHE A 82 11.20 -38.42 -15.32
N THR A 83 11.25 -38.22 -13.99
CA THR A 83 11.52 -36.91 -13.39
C THR A 83 12.91 -36.37 -13.76
N VAL A 84 13.93 -37.22 -13.77
CA VAL A 84 15.30 -36.87 -14.20
C VAL A 84 15.31 -36.53 -15.70
N TYR A 85 14.59 -37.27 -16.53
CA TYR A 85 14.51 -37.03 -17.97
C TYR A 85 13.84 -35.69 -18.30
N CYS A 86 12.74 -35.33 -17.61
CA CYS A 86 12.09 -34.03 -17.76
C CYS A 86 12.97 -32.86 -17.29
N SER A 87 13.76 -33.05 -16.22
CA SER A 87 14.74 -32.06 -15.75
C SER A 87 15.85 -31.82 -16.79
N LEU A 88 16.37 -32.88 -17.41
CA LEU A 88 17.35 -32.79 -18.50
C LEU A 88 16.77 -32.15 -19.78
N PHE A 89 15.50 -32.41 -20.08
CA PHE A 89 14.79 -31.81 -21.21
C PHE A 89 14.61 -30.30 -21.03
N THR A 90 14.23 -29.83 -19.84
CA THR A 90 14.15 -28.38 -19.55
C THR A 90 15.51 -27.70 -19.55
N ALA A 91 16.58 -28.39 -19.12
CA ALA A 91 17.95 -27.87 -19.21
C ALA A 91 18.43 -27.73 -20.68
N THR A 92 18.10 -28.68 -21.56
CA THR A 92 18.45 -28.61 -22.99
C THR A 92 17.59 -27.59 -23.75
N GLN A 93 16.29 -27.47 -23.46
CA GLN A 93 15.43 -26.39 -23.99
C GLN A 93 16.01 -25.00 -23.71
N LYS A 94 16.60 -24.79 -22.52
CA LYS A 94 17.21 -23.50 -22.14
C LYS A 94 18.55 -23.21 -22.83
N TRP A 95 19.15 -24.21 -23.49
CA TRP A 95 20.41 -24.09 -24.24
C TRP A 95 20.19 -23.95 -25.75
N ILE A 96 19.17 -24.61 -26.32
CA ILE A 96 18.85 -24.59 -27.76
C ILE A 96 18.09 -23.30 -28.14
N ARG A 97 18.76 -22.15 -28.01
CA ARG A 97 18.29 -20.86 -28.57
C ARG A 97 19.34 -20.16 -29.43
N ASN A 98 20.19 -20.93 -30.11
CA ASN A 98 21.01 -20.46 -31.23
C ASN A 98 21.15 -21.54 -32.33
N LYS A 99 21.30 -21.06 -33.57
CA LYS A 99 21.01 -21.70 -34.87
C LYS A 99 21.54 -23.13 -35.16
N VAL A 100 20.88 -23.77 -36.13
CA VAL A 100 21.27 -24.97 -36.94
C VAL A 100 21.29 -26.34 -36.22
N LEU A 101 20.11 -26.93 -35.95
CA LEU A 101 20.02 -28.39 -35.64
C LEU A 101 18.68 -29.09 -35.97
N GLY A 102 17.78 -28.45 -36.74
CA GLY A 102 16.40 -28.94 -36.93
C GLY A 102 16.27 -30.35 -37.54
N SER A 103 17.11 -30.71 -38.51
CA SER A 103 17.00 -31.98 -39.25
C SER A 103 17.24 -33.22 -38.38
N VAL A 104 18.09 -33.12 -37.36
CA VAL A 104 18.40 -34.24 -36.46
C VAL A 104 17.25 -34.46 -35.47
N CYS A 105 16.64 -33.37 -34.97
CA CYS A 105 15.48 -33.44 -34.09
C CYS A 105 14.28 -34.13 -34.77
N TYR A 106 14.04 -33.86 -36.06
CA TYR A 106 12.94 -34.48 -36.82
C TYR A 106 13.13 -36.00 -36.99
N LEU A 107 14.36 -36.46 -37.24
CA LEU A 107 14.70 -37.87 -37.36
C LEU A 107 14.56 -38.61 -36.01
N LEU A 108 15.03 -37.99 -34.92
CA LEU A 108 14.85 -38.54 -33.57
C LEU A 108 13.38 -38.62 -33.17
N PHE A 109 12.56 -37.63 -33.55
CA PHE A 109 11.12 -37.64 -33.30
C PHE A 109 10.39 -38.76 -34.05
N THR A 110 10.72 -38.99 -35.33
CA THR A 110 10.12 -40.09 -36.12
C THR A 110 10.52 -41.47 -35.60
N VAL A 111 11.77 -41.66 -35.18
CA VAL A 111 12.23 -42.91 -34.52
C VAL A 111 11.53 -43.09 -33.17
N TYR A 112 11.38 -42.04 -32.36
CA TYR A 112 10.68 -42.09 -31.07
C TYR A 112 9.22 -42.51 -31.22
N CYS A 113 8.47 -41.89 -32.13
CA CYS A 113 7.07 -42.25 -32.42
C CYS A 113 6.93 -43.70 -32.94
N SER A 114 7.91 -44.18 -33.71
CA SER A 114 7.94 -45.57 -34.19
C SER A 114 8.18 -46.58 -33.05
N LEU A 115 9.06 -46.25 -32.09
CA LEU A 115 9.32 -47.08 -30.91
C LEU A 115 8.15 -47.03 -29.90
N PHE A 116 7.51 -45.88 -29.73
CA PHE A 116 6.33 -45.72 -28.88
C PHE A 116 5.13 -46.53 -29.40
N THR A 117 4.88 -46.49 -30.71
CA THR A 117 3.82 -47.31 -31.32
C THR A 117 4.14 -48.81 -31.29
N ALA A 118 5.41 -49.21 -31.41
CA ALA A 118 5.83 -50.60 -31.23
C ALA A 118 5.62 -51.11 -29.79
N THR A 119 5.97 -50.31 -28.78
CA THR A 119 5.76 -50.67 -27.37
C THR A 119 4.28 -50.70 -26.97
N GLN A 120 3.46 -49.77 -27.46
CA GLN A 120 1.99 -49.83 -27.39
C GLN A 120 1.44 -51.16 -27.94
N LYS A 121 1.94 -51.59 -29.12
CA LYS A 121 1.54 -52.86 -29.76
C LYS A 121 1.95 -54.09 -28.95
N TRP A 122 3.09 -54.05 -28.26
CA TRP A 122 3.57 -55.13 -27.39
C TRP A 122 2.76 -55.24 -26.09
N ILE A 123 2.45 -54.10 -25.44
CA ILE A 123 1.69 -54.05 -24.19
C ILE A 123 0.26 -54.58 -24.38
N ARG A 124 -0.38 -54.36 -25.53
CA ARG A 124 -1.71 -54.90 -25.88
C ARG A 124 -1.80 -56.43 -25.92
N ASN A 125 -0.67 -57.15 -26.03
CA ASN A 125 -0.67 -58.59 -26.34
C ASN A 125 -0.51 -59.53 -25.12
N LYS A 126 -0.68 -59.04 -23.89
CA LYS A 126 -0.90 -59.92 -22.71
C LYS A 126 -2.03 -59.40 -21.83
N VAL A 127 -2.91 -60.31 -21.40
CA VAL A 127 -4.08 -60.04 -20.54
C VAL A 127 -3.72 -59.22 -19.29
N LEU A 128 -2.54 -59.48 -18.70
CA LEU A 128 -2.01 -58.72 -17.56
C LEU A 128 -1.84 -57.23 -17.85
N GLY A 129 -1.46 -56.85 -19.08
CA GLY A 129 -1.33 -55.45 -19.49
C GLY A 129 -2.68 -54.74 -19.51
N SER A 130 -3.71 -55.38 -20.07
CA SER A 130 -5.08 -54.86 -20.07
C SER A 130 -5.65 -54.73 -18.66
N VAL A 131 -5.42 -55.72 -17.78
CA VAL A 131 -5.87 -55.65 -16.37
C VAL A 131 -5.14 -54.56 -15.60
N CYS A 132 -3.81 -54.43 -15.75
CA CYS A 132 -3.06 -53.33 -15.13
C CYS A 132 -3.48 -51.96 -15.68
N TYR A 133 -3.80 -51.85 -16.97
CA TYR A 133 -4.29 -50.60 -17.56
C TYR A 133 -5.69 -50.25 -17.04
N LEU A 134 -6.59 -51.24 -16.91
CA LEU A 134 -7.93 -51.07 -16.34
C LEU A 134 -7.87 -50.68 -14.85
N LEU A 135 -7.01 -51.35 -14.07
CA LEU A 135 -6.77 -50.99 -12.67
C LEU A 135 -6.13 -49.61 -12.54
N PHE A 136 -5.24 -49.22 -13.45
CA PHE A 136 -4.64 -47.88 -13.47
C PHE A 136 -5.65 -46.80 -13.87
N THR A 137 -6.52 -47.03 -14.87
CA THR A 137 -7.57 -46.06 -15.22
C THR A 137 -8.66 -45.96 -14.15
N VAL A 138 -9.01 -47.07 -13.49
CA VAL A 138 -9.90 -47.05 -12.31
C VAL A 138 -9.25 -46.35 -11.12
N TYR A 139 -7.97 -46.59 -10.84
CA TYR A 139 -7.25 -45.89 -9.77
C TYR A 139 -7.12 -44.39 -10.05
N CYS A 140 -6.81 -44.01 -11.29
CA CYS A 140 -6.76 -42.62 -11.71
C CYS A 140 -8.15 -41.95 -11.68
N SER A 141 -9.23 -42.62 -12.09
CA SER A 141 -10.58 -42.03 -12.03
C SER A 141 -11.11 -41.89 -10.60
N LEU A 142 -10.76 -42.83 -9.69
CA LEU A 142 -10.99 -42.70 -8.25
C LEU A 142 -10.18 -41.55 -7.63
N PHE A 143 -8.98 -41.26 -8.15
CA PHE A 143 -8.19 -40.10 -7.73
C PHE A 143 -8.75 -38.77 -8.27
N THR A 144 -9.18 -38.70 -9.53
CA THR A 144 -9.79 -37.47 -10.08
C THR A 144 -11.16 -37.18 -9.48
N ALA A 145 -11.89 -38.20 -9.03
CA ALA A 145 -13.21 -38.03 -8.39
C ALA A 145 -13.18 -37.28 -7.04
N ASN A 146 -12.02 -37.14 -6.40
CA ASN A 146 -11.88 -36.53 -5.07
C ASN A 146 -11.22 -35.15 -5.07
N CYS A 147 -10.85 -34.59 -6.23
CA CYS A 147 -10.38 -33.21 -6.34
C CYS A 147 -11.54 -32.26 -6.71
N SER A 148 -12.52 -32.13 -5.82
CA SER A 148 -13.52 -31.07 -5.93
C SER A 148 -12.84 -29.72 -5.74
N ALA A 149 -12.94 -28.84 -6.75
CA ALA A 149 -12.40 -27.49 -6.67
C ALA A 149 -13.00 -26.74 -5.46
N GLN A 150 -12.15 -26.00 -4.74
CA GLN A 150 -12.55 -25.22 -3.58
C GLN A 150 -12.55 -23.73 -3.93
N GLY A 151 -13.71 -23.16 -4.19
CA GLY A 151 -13.87 -21.71 -4.40
C GLY A 151 -13.86 -20.94 -3.07
N LYS A 152 -13.61 -19.62 -3.14
CA LYS A 152 -13.84 -18.70 -2.03
C LYS A 152 -15.16 -17.97 -2.26
N TYR A 153 -16.01 -17.93 -1.24
CA TYR A 153 -17.34 -17.32 -1.28
C TYR A 153 -17.51 -16.34 -0.13
N LEU A 154 -18.04 -15.14 -0.40
CA LEU A 154 -18.36 -14.15 0.64
C LEU A 154 -19.80 -14.37 1.13
N ILE A 155 -19.93 -15.00 2.29
CA ILE A 155 -21.19 -15.45 2.88
C ILE A 155 -21.66 -14.43 3.91
N THR A 156 -22.88 -13.90 3.75
CA THR A 156 -23.46 -12.88 4.65
C THR A 156 -24.42 -13.49 5.67
N PHE A 157 -24.55 -12.86 6.84
CA PHE A 157 -25.40 -13.32 7.93
C PHE A 157 -26.56 -12.35 8.19
N LYS A 158 -27.71 -12.88 8.62
CA LYS A 158 -28.97 -12.15 8.80
C LYS A 158 -28.89 -11.12 9.94
N ASP A 159 -28.16 -11.45 11.00
CA ASP A 159 -28.13 -10.70 12.25
C ASP A 159 -26.83 -10.98 13.05
N LYS A 160 -26.71 -10.40 14.25
CA LYS A 160 -25.63 -10.66 15.21
C LYS A 160 -26.19 -11.05 16.59
N ASN A 161 -27.35 -11.71 16.62
CA ASN A 161 -28.00 -12.10 17.87
C ASN A 161 -27.10 -13.07 18.65
N ASN A 162 -27.18 -13.03 19.97
CA ASN A 162 -26.36 -13.83 20.89
C ASN A 162 -24.85 -13.67 20.66
N SER A 163 -24.39 -12.52 20.17
CA SER A 163 -22.97 -12.19 20.11
C SER A 163 -22.39 -12.08 21.53
N PRO A 164 -21.19 -12.61 21.80
CA PRO A 164 -20.53 -12.44 23.10
C PRO A 164 -20.00 -11.01 23.32
N TYR A 165 -19.92 -10.20 22.27
CA TYR A 165 -19.40 -8.83 22.30
C TYR A 165 -20.51 -7.80 22.52
N SER A 166 -20.23 -6.75 23.30
CA SER A 166 -21.18 -5.66 23.59
C SER A 166 -20.65 -4.29 23.16
N VAL A 167 -21.54 -3.44 22.64
CA VAL A 167 -21.22 -2.02 22.33
C VAL A 167 -20.83 -1.22 23.57
N SER A 168 -21.21 -1.67 24.78
CA SER A 168 -20.78 -1.10 26.06
C SER A 168 -19.34 -1.46 26.45
N LYS A 169 -18.68 -2.36 25.71
CA LYS A 169 -17.30 -2.81 25.95
C LYS A 169 -16.45 -2.79 24.67
N PRO A 170 -16.28 -1.63 24.01
CA PRO A 170 -15.64 -1.57 22.70
C PRO A 170 -14.16 -2.05 22.71
N LEU A 171 -13.48 -1.98 23.85
CA LEU A 171 -12.10 -2.45 24.00
C LEU A 171 -11.94 -3.98 23.93
N GLU A 172 -13.03 -4.76 23.89
CA GLU A 172 -12.97 -6.20 23.59
C GLU A 172 -12.75 -6.48 22.09
N PHE A 173 -12.87 -5.47 21.20
CA PHE A 173 -12.76 -5.64 19.74
C PHE A 173 -12.22 -4.42 18.94
N LEU A 174 -11.99 -3.27 19.57
CA LEU A 174 -11.38 -2.06 18.98
C LEU A 174 -10.20 -1.58 19.85
N SER A 175 -9.16 -1.00 19.23
CA SER A 175 -8.07 -0.39 19.99
C SER A 175 -8.53 0.85 20.77
N GLN A 176 -7.78 1.22 21.81
CA GLN A 176 -8.00 2.48 22.53
C GLN A 176 -7.92 3.70 21.60
N ARG A 177 -7.08 3.67 20.54
CA ARG A 177 -7.02 4.77 19.55
C ARG A 177 -8.30 4.84 18.72
N SER A 178 -8.82 3.70 18.29
CA SER A 178 -10.07 3.58 17.53
C SER A 178 -11.30 4.06 18.33
N VAL A 179 -11.33 3.76 19.63
CA VAL A 179 -12.32 4.27 20.58
C VAL A 179 -12.15 5.78 20.82
N ASN A 180 -10.92 6.25 21.05
CA ASN A 180 -10.64 7.68 21.25
C ASN A 180 -11.02 8.52 20.02
N ARG A 181 -10.75 8.04 18.81
CA ARG A 181 -11.13 8.70 17.54
C ARG A 181 -12.65 8.86 17.44
N ARG A 182 -13.42 7.80 17.78
CA ARG A 182 -14.88 7.84 17.84
C ARG A 182 -15.40 8.85 18.89
N ILE A 183 -14.90 8.78 20.13
CA ILE A 183 -15.28 9.70 21.22
C ILE A 183 -15.02 11.17 20.82
N LYS A 184 -13.82 11.46 20.33
CA LYS A 184 -13.38 12.78 19.86
C LYS A 184 -14.31 13.37 18.79
N GLN A 185 -14.84 12.53 17.91
CA GLN A 185 -15.76 12.93 16.83
C GLN A 185 -17.25 12.74 17.20
N LYS A 186 -17.57 12.40 18.45
CA LYS A 186 -18.93 12.11 18.96
C LYS A 186 -19.66 10.96 18.23
N ILE A 187 -18.90 10.03 17.65
CA ILE A 187 -19.41 8.85 16.94
C ILE A 187 -19.67 7.72 17.94
N ALA A 188 -20.88 7.16 17.93
CA ALA A 188 -21.25 6.05 18.79
C ALA A 188 -20.80 4.69 18.22
N VAL A 189 -20.21 3.84 19.06
CA VAL A 189 -20.01 2.41 18.75
C VAL A 189 -21.38 1.73 18.70
N ASN A 190 -21.64 0.98 17.64
CA ASN A 190 -22.95 0.40 17.36
C ASN A 190 -22.85 -1.08 16.91
N THR A 191 -23.98 -1.72 16.61
CA THR A 191 -24.02 -3.15 16.28
C THR A 191 -23.25 -3.51 14.99
N ARG A 192 -22.99 -2.55 14.09
CA ARG A 192 -22.10 -2.74 12.93
C ARG A 192 -20.64 -2.96 13.36
N ASP A 193 -20.19 -2.36 14.46
CA ASP A 193 -18.83 -2.50 14.97
C ASP A 193 -18.55 -3.84 15.68
N LEU A 194 -19.58 -4.57 16.11
CA LEU A 194 -19.40 -5.87 16.78
C LEU A 194 -18.79 -6.91 15.82
N PRO A 195 -17.84 -7.75 16.26
CA PRO A 195 -17.38 -8.90 15.47
C PRO A 195 -18.53 -9.86 15.07
N VAL A 196 -18.29 -10.66 14.03
CA VAL A 196 -19.18 -11.77 13.65
C VAL A 196 -19.32 -12.76 14.81
N ASN A 197 -20.52 -13.29 15.04
CA ASN A 197 -20.77 -14.24 16.13
C ASN A 197 -19.90 -15.52 15.96
N PRO A 198 -19.02 -15.87 16.92
CA PRO A 198 -18.15 -17.05 16.81
C PRO A 198 -18.89 -18.39 16.66
N SER A 199 -20.15 -18.48 17.12
CA SER A 199 -20.97 -19.68 16.90
C SER A 199 -21.29 -19.91 15.43
N TYR A 200 -21.52 -18.86 14.64
CA TYR A 200 -21.79 -18.98 13.20
C TYR A 200 -20.56 -19.51 12.46
N LEU A 201 -19.38 -18.99 12.80
CA LEU A 201 -18.09 -19.47 12.26
C LEU A 201 -17.86 -20.95 12.62
N THR A 202 -18.27 -21.36 13.82
CA THR A 202 -18.19 -22.75 14.28
C THR A 202 -19.10 -23.69 13.47
N GLU A 203 -20.35 -23.31 13.22
CA GLU A 203 -21.27 -24.13 12.41
C GLU A 203 -20.88 -24.15 10.92
N ILE A 204 -20.36 -23.06 10.36
CA ILE A 204 -19.79 -23.04 9.00
C ILE A 204 -18.58 -23.99 8.92
N THR A 205 -17.73 -24.01 9.95
CA THR A 205 -16.57 -24.93 10.00
C THR A 205 -17.01 -26.39 10.07
N LYS A 206 -18.02 -26.71 10.89
CA LYS A 206 -18.64 -28.06 10.94
C LYS A 206 -19.29 -28.45 9.61
N ALA A 207 -19.88 -27.51 8.88
CA ALA A 207 -20.44 -27.72 7.55
C ALA A 207 -19.39 -27.81 6.43
N GLY A 208 -18.10 -27.84 6.77
CA GLY A 208 -17.00 -28.06 5.82
C GLY A 208 -16.52 -26.79 5.09
N GLY A 209 -16.73 -25.60 5.69
CA GLY A 209 -16.17 -24.34 5.23
C GLY A 209 -14.90 -23.95 6.00
N LYS A 210 -13.85 -23.51 5.29
CA LYS A 210 -12.63 -22.94 5.88
C LYS A 210 -12.74 -21.42 5.89
N ILE A 211 -12.83 -20.80 7.07
CA ILE A 211 -12.87 -19.34 7.21
C ILE A 211 -11.51 -18.74 6.81
N TRP A 212 -11.51 -17.77 5.90
CA TRP A 212 -10.36 -16.93 5.58
C TRP A 212 -10.40 -15.64 6.39
N PHE A 213 -11.45 -14.83 6.22
CA PHE A 213 -11.63 -13.56 6.90
C PHE A 213 -13.09 -13.36 7.33
N THR A 214 -13.33 -12.38 8.18
CA THR A 214 -14.66 -11.97 8.63
C THR A 214 -14.78 -10.46 8.57
N SER A 215 -15.85 -9.95 7.97
CA SER A 215 -16.20 -8.54 8.01
C SER A 215 -17.21 -8.30 9.13
N ARG A 216 -16.88 -7.42 10.08
CA ARG A 216 -17.86 -6.92 11.06
C ARG A 216 -18.87 -5.98 10.40
N TRP A 217 -18.47 -5.13 9.47
CA TRP A 217 -19.34 -4.12 8.89
C TRP A 217 -20.40 -4.70 7.95
N MET A 218 -20.02 -5.64 7.09
CA MET A 218 -20.94 -6.38 6.22
C MET A 218 -21.65 -7.54 6.95
N ASN A 219 -21.18 -7.91 8.14
CA ASN A 219 -21.63 -9.09 8.90
C ASN A 219 -21.49 -10.38 8.06
N ALA A 220 -20.27 -10.67 7.64
CA ALA A 220 -19.97 -11.69 6.63
C ALA A 220 -18.67 -12.46 6.93
N ALA A 221 -18.50 -13.61 6.30
CA ALA A 221 -17.23 -14.35 6.28
C ALA A 221 -16.83 -14.74 4.85
N LEU A 222 -15.55 -14.59 4.53
CA LEU A 222 -14.94 -15.19 3.35
C LEU A 222 -14.65 -16.67 3.66
N VAL A 223 -15.27 -17.59 2.94
CA VAL A 223 -15.22 -19.03 3.21
C VAL A 223 -14.71 -19.78 1.98
N GLN A 224 -13.63 -20.52 2.14
CA GLN A 224 -13.15 -21.48 1.14
C GLN A 224 -13.84 -22.83 1.34
N THR A 225 -14.52 -23.34 0.32
CA THR A 225 -15.26 -24.60 0.42
C THR A 225 -15.60 -25.19 -0.96
N THR A 226 -16.18 -26.40 -1.01
CA THR A 226 -16.70 -27.03 -2.23
C THR A 226 -18.17 -26.66 -2.44
N GLU A 227 -18.68 -26.73 -3.68
CA GLU A 227 -20.09 -26.41 -3.99
C GLU A 227 -21.10 -27.27 -3.20
N ALA A 228 -20.76 -28.54 -2.93
CA ALA A 228 -21.57 -29.44 -2.11
C ALA A 228 -21.66 -28.97 -0.65
N ASN A 229 -20.55 -28.53 -0.06
CA ASN A 229 -20.50 -27.99 1.30
C ASN A 229 -21.15 -26.60 1.37
N LEU A 230 -20.94 -25.75 0.35
CA LEU A 230 -21.62 -24.45 0.22
C LEU A 230 -23.14 -24.62 0.24
N THR A 231 -23.66 -25.62 -0.49
CA THR A 231 -25.10 -25.96 -0.51
C THR A 231 -25.63 -26.37 0.87
N ASN A 232 -24.78 -26.80 1.81
CA ASN A 232 -25.15 -27.07 3.20
C ASN A 232 -25.00 -25.82 4.08
N ILE A 233 -23.93 -25.03 3.89
CA ILE A 233 -23.72 -23.75 4.59
C ILE A 233 -24.86 -22.77 4.32
N LEU A 234 -25.32 -22.65 3.08
CA LEU A 234 -26.44 -21.76 2.70
C LEU A 234 -27.80 -22.17 3.30
N LYS A 235 -27.92 -23.37 3.90
CA LYS A 235 -29.12 -23.82 4.64
C LYS A 235 -29.07 -23.48 6.13
N LEU A 236 -27.93 -23.01 6.65
CA LEU A 236 -27.81 -22.64 8.06
C LEU A 236 -28.72 -21.42 8.37
N SER A 237 -29.50 -21.51 9.45
CA SER A 237 -30.61 -20.59 9.72
C SER A 237 -30.22 -19.11 9.79
N PHE A 238 -29.00 -18.81 10.27
CA PHE A 238 -28.44 -17.46 10.38
C PHE A 238 -27.82 -16.91 9.06
N VAL A 239 -27.58 -17.77 8.05
CA VAL A 239 -27.02 -17.32 6.76
C VAL A 239 -28.07 -16.58 5.95
N LYS A 240 -27.73 -15.40 5.45
CA LYS A 240 -28.57 -14.57 4.58
C LYS A 240 -28.44 -14.98 3.12
N GLY A 241 -27.21 -15.27 2.68
CA GLY A 241 -26.89 -15.70 1.32
C GLY A 241 -25.43 -15.43 0.97
N LEU A 242 -25.14 -15.33 -0.33
CA LEU A 242 -23.88 -14.78 -0.83
C LEU A 242 -24.01 -13.28 -1.08
N GLU A 243 -22.89 -12.56 -1.00
CA GLU A 243 -22.81 -11.18 -1.51
C GLU A 243 -22.69 -11.16 -3.04
N ILE A 244 -22.01 -12.15 -3.62
CA ILE A 244 -21.80 -12.33 -5.07
C ILE A 244 -22.09 -13.78 -5.45
N ASN A 245 -22.82 -13.99 -6.55
CA ASN A 245 -23.23 -15.31 -7.03
C ASN A 245 -22.09 -16.03 -7.78
N GLY A 246 -21.09 -16.52 -7.05
CA GLY A 246 -20.00 -17.31 -7.60
C GLY A 246 -18.83 -17.49 -6.63
N THR A 247 -17.78 -18.16 -7.08
CA THR A 247 -16.45 -17.98 -6.46
C THR A 247 -15.94 -16.58 -6.81
N ILE A 248 -15.20 -15.95 -5.90
CA ILE A 248 -14.56 -14.65 -6.13
C ILE A 248 -13.03 -14.75 -6.28
N ASP A 249 -12.48 -15.96 -6.17
CA ASP A 249 -11.04 -16.24 -6.07
C ASP A 249 -10.25 -16.17 -7.39
N ASP A 250 -8.97 -15.79 -7.32
CA ASP A 250 -8.01 -15.99 -8.44
C ASP A 250 -7.56 -17.47 -8.49
N PRO A 251 -7.68 -18.16 -9.63
CA PRO A 251 -7.12 -19.50 -9.82
C PRO A 251 -5.58 -19.56 -9.94
N ARG A 252 -4.85 -18.43 -9.97
CA ARG A 252 -3.38 -18.36 -10.12
C ARG A 252 -2.65 -18.08 -8.79
N THR A 253 -1.37 -18.47 -8.72
CA THR A 253 -0.43 -18.12 -7.63
C THR A 253 1.04 -18.24 -8.10
N ARG A 254 1.90 -17.21 -7.90
CA ARG A 254 3.39 -17.29 -7.73
C ARG A 254 4.11 -15.91 -7.74
N THR A 255 5.38 -15.88 -7.34
CA THR A 255 6.16 -14.68 -6.90
C THR A 255 7.55 -14.53 -7.58
N GLY A 256 8.18 -13.32 -7.53
CA GLY A 256 9.59 -13.09 -7.96
C GLY A 256 10.10 -11.62 -7.90
N ARG A 257 11.42 -11.39 -7.65
CA ARG A 257 12.00 -10.05 -7.29
C ARG A 257 13.55 -9.94 -7.41
N GLN A 258 14.14 -8.75 -7.72
CA GLN A 258 15.58 -8.38 -7.55
C GLN A 258 15.84 -6.86 -7.24
N LYS A 259 17.11 -6.37 -7.11
CA LYS A 259 17.52 -5.21 -6.24
C LYS A 259 18.84 -4.45 -6.64
N SER A 260 19.15 -3.29 -6.00
CA SER A 260 20.47 -2.52 -5.87
C SER A 260 20.71 -1.25 -6.75
N LYS A 261 21.58 -0.24 -6.43
CA LYS A 261 21.90 0.52 -5.16
C LYS A 261 22.85 1.77 -5.39
N PHE A 262 22.41 3.00 -5.04
CA PHE A 262 23.12 4.19 -4.44
C PHE A 262 24.57 4.67 -4.78
N GLU A 263 25.22 5.69 -4.16
CA GLU A 263 25.07 6.68 -3.01
C GLU A 263 25.96 7.93 -3.41
N ALA A 264 25.99 9.20 -2.90
CA ALA A 264 25.24 10.21 -2.08
C ALA A 264 26.07 11.57 -2.17
N LEU A 265 25.76 12.82 -1.71
CA LEU A 265 24.60 13.57 -1.14
C LEU A 265 24.56 15.03 -1.74
N GLU A 266 24.49 16.27 -1.17
CA GLU A 266 24.46 17.01 0.15
C GLU A 266 23.61 18.33 0.02
N THR A 267 23.48 19.24 1.03
CA THR A 267 22.30 20.17 1.16
C THR A 267 22.45 21.57 1.82
N GLU A 268 21.46 22.47 1.58
CA GLU A 268 20.93 23.45 2.56
C GLU A 268 19.45 23.82 2.22
N ALA A 269 18.68 24.36 3.18
CA ALA A 269 17.21 24.59 3.19
C ALA A 269 16.33 23.33 3.00
N PHE A 270 15.00 23.43 3.25
CA PHE A 270 14.03 22.33 3.02
C PHE A 270 13.93 21.98 1.52
N ASN A 271 14.93 21.25 1.05
CA ASN A 271 15.12 20.97 -0.35
C ASN A 271 14.35 19.68 -0.70
N TYR A 272 13.10 19.87 -1.10
CA TYR A 272 12.22 18.82 -1.62
C TYR A 272 12.77 18.09 -2.85
N GLY A 273 13.87 18.58 -3.46
CA GLY A 273 14.47 18.01 -4.65
C GLY A 273 13.45 17.88 -5.78
N LEU A 274 13.29 16.66 -6.31
CA LEU A 274 12.36 16.38 -7.39
C LEU A 274 10.88 16.52 -6.96
N ALA A 275 10.57 16.41 -5.66
CA ALA A 275 9.20 16.55 -5.14
C ALA A 275 8.77 18.01 -4.87
N LYS A 276 9.56 19.01 -5.29
CA LYS A 276 9.24 20.43 -5.05
C LYS A 276 7.87 20.82 -5.63
N THR A 277 7.68 20.66 -6.94
CA THR A 277 6.48 21.12 -7.65
C THR A 277 5.19 20.46 -7.13
N GLN A 278 5.24 19.17 -6.80
CA GLN A 278 4.05 18.42 -6.38
C GLN A 278 3.56 18.83 -4.98
N ASN A 279 4.48 19.21 -4.09
CA ASN A 279 4.17 19.70 -2.75
C ASN A 279 3.76 21.18 -2.77
N GLU A 280 4.50 22.03 -3.50
CA GLU A 280 4.18 23.46 -3.63
C GLU A 280 2.82 23.71 -4.29
N MET A 281 2.40 22.84 -5.22
CA MET A 281 1.12 22.97 -5.93
C MET A 281 -0.09 23.10 -5.00
N ILE A 282 -0.10 22.35 -3.90
CA ILE A 282 -1.16 22.32 -2.89
C ILE A 282 -0.78 23.01 -1.57
N GLY A 283 0.43 23.58 -1.50
CA GLY A 283 0.91 24.35 -0.34
C GLY A 283 1.51 23.52 0.81
N VAL A 284 1.90 22.26 0.56
CA VAL A 284 2.56 21.40 1.57
C VAL A 284 3.82 22.05 2.14
N ASN A 285 4.60 22.75 1.30
CA ASN A 285 5.77 23.51 1.74
C ASN A 285 5.42 24.51 2.85
N THR A 286 4.42 25.36 2.63
CA THR A 286 3.96 26.37 3.60
C THR A 286 3.39 25.76 4.88
N ILE A 287 2.93 24.51 4.85
CA ILE A 287 2.48 23.78 6.04
C ILE A 287 3.69 23.20 6.80
N HIS A 288 4.69 22.65 6.09
CA HIS A 288 5.94 22.17 6.69
C HIS A 288 6.80 23.30 7.27
N ASP A 289 6.78 24.49 6.67
CA ASP A 289 7.43 25.70 7.20
C ASP A 289 6.86 26.13 8.57
N LEU A 290 5.62 25.72 8.88
CA LEU A 290 4.97 25.88 10.19
C LEU A 290 5.21 24.69 11.13
N GLY A 291 6.13 23.78 10.78
CA GLY A 291 6.46 22.57 11.55
C GLY A 291 5.46 21.42 11.45
N LEU A 292 4.38 21.59 10.67
CA LEU A 292 3.30 20.61 10.51
C LEU A 292 3.68 19.60 9.42
N GLN A 293 4.08 18.40 9.83
CA GLN A 293 4.60 17.33 8.97
C GLN A 293 3.89 15.99 9.19
N GLY A 294 2.70 16.01 9.81
CA GLY A 294 1.84 14.87 10.09
C GLY A 294 2.02 14.26 11.48
N GLN A 295 2.78 14.91 12.39
CA GLN A 295 3.08 14.39 13.73
C GLN A 295 1.78 13.99 14.47
N GLY A 296 1.75 12.77 15.00
CA GLY A 296 0.63 12.25 15.79
C GLY A 296 -0.53 11.67 14.97
N MET A 297 -0.60 11.95 13.67
CA MET A 297 -1.57 11.37 12.73
C MET A 297 -1.14 9.96 12.29
N MET A 298 -2.13 9.12 11.96
CA MET A 298 -1.92 7.75 11.50
C MET A 298 -2.68 7.49 10.20
N ILE A 299 -1.97 6.99 9.18
CA ILE A 299 -2.48 6.75 7.83
C ILE A 299 -2.43 5.26 7.52
N GLY A 300 -3.58 4.65 7.21
CA GLY A 300 -3.63 3.34 6.57
C GLY A 300 -3.32 3.48 5.08
N VAL A 301 -2.38 2.72 4.55
CA VAL A 301 -2.05 2.69 3.11
C VAL A 301 -2.49 1.34 2.56
N LEU A 302 -3.52 1.35 1.72
CA LEU A 302 -4.05 0.17 1.03
C LEU A 302 -3.48 0.16 -0.39
N ASP A 303 -2.75 -0.92 -0.72
CA ASP A 303 -1.99 -1.01 -1.97
C ASP A 303 -1.74 -2.47 -2.42
N ALA A 304 -1.03 -2.67 -3.54
CA ALA A 304 -0.67 -3.96 -4.11
C ALA A 304 0.62 -4.58 -3.50
N GLY A 305 1.41 -3.79 -2.77
CA GLY A 305 2.63 -4.24 -2.12
C GLY A 305 3.58 -3.10 -1.76
N PHE A 306 4.52 -3.35 -0.85
CA PHE A 306 5.47 -2.34 -0.34
C PHE A 306 6.92 -2.81 -0.55
N ASN A 307 7.23 -3.26 -1.78
CA ASN A 307 8.53 -3.85 -2.09
C ASN A 307 9.71 -2.99 -1.61
N ASN A 308 10.53 -3.58 -0.75
CA ASN A 308 11.76 -2.99 -0.24
C ASN A 308 11.60 -1.73 0.64
N ALA A 309 10.38 -1.30 0.99
CA ALA A 309 10.14 -0.08 1.79
C ALA A 309 10.98 -0.03 3.08
N ASN A 310 11.06 -1.16 3.79
CA ASN A 310 11.86 -1.38 5.00
C ASN A 310 13.39 -1.33 4.82
N ASN A 311 13.90 -1.12 3.61
CA ASN A 311 15.32 -1.08 3.26
C ASN A 311 15.72 0.22 2.51
N ILE A 312 14.77 1.13 2.26
CA ILE A 312 15.00 2.36 1.49
C ILE A 312 15.48 3.49 2.41
N PRO A 313 16.68 4.07 2.20
CA PRO A 313 17.19 5.20 2.98
C PRO A 313 16.21 6.37 3.11
N ALA A 314 15.52 6.75 2.03
CA ALA A 314 14.52 7.81 2.05
C ALA A 314 13.29 7.51 2.94
N LEU A 315 13.02 6.24 3.25
CA LEU A 315 11.98 5.84 4.21
C LEU A 315 12.57 5.49 5.58
N LYS A 316 13.90 5.45 5.76
CA LYS A 316 14.55 4.92 6.96
C LYS A 316 14.05 5.57 8.25
N ALA A 317 13.81 6.88 8.23
CA ALA A 317 13.27 7.61 9.37
C ALA A 317 11.91 7.06 9.88
N ILE A 318 11.01 6.62 8.99
CA ILE A 318 9.69 6.13 9.41
C ILE A 318 9.76 4.70 9.99
N PHE A 319 10.85 3.96 9.70
CA PHE A 319 11.15 2.67 10.30
C PHE A 319 11.95 2.81 11.62
N ASP A 320 13.01 3.61 11.63
CA ASP A 320 13.85 3.88 12.81
C ASP A 320 13.02 4.48 13.96
N GLU A 321 12.18 5.48 13.66
CA GLU A 321 11.29 6.14 14.62
C GLU A 321 10.05 5.28 14.98
N LYS A 322 9.98 4.02 14.50
CA LYS A 322 8.87 3.06 14.71
C LYS A 322 7.50 3.61 14.31
N ARG A 323 7.47 4.44 13.27
CA ARG A 323 6.24 5.04 12.72
C ARG A 323 5.52 4.15 11.72
N ILE A 324 6.15 3.09 11.20
CA ILE A 324 5.40 1.93 10.70
C ILE A 324 4.84 1.17 11.92
N VAL A 325 3.53 1.29 12.16
CA VAL A 325 2.87 0.72 13.35
C VAL A 325 2.38 -0.73 13.15
N GLY A 326 2.38 -1.21 11.92
CA GLY A 326 2.02 -2.58 11.56
C GLY A 326 1.97 -2.79 10.06
N THR A 327 1.93 -4.05 9.64
CA THR A 327 1.78 -4.49 8.25
C THR A 327 0.95 -5.77 8.16
N TYR A 328 0.20 -5.95 7.06
CA TYR A 328 -0.56 -7.17 6.79
C TYR A 328 -0.86 -7.37 5.31
N ASP A 329 -0.77 -8.62 4.83
CA ASP A 329 -1.15 -9.06 3.49
C ASP A 329 -2.47 -9.84 3.54
N PHE A 330 -3.54 -9.28 2.95
CA PHE A 330 -4.85 -9.91 2.88
C PHE A 330 -4.95 -10.98 1.78
N VAL A 331 -4.11 -10.91 0.75
CA VAL A 331 -4.04 -11.92 -0.32
C VAL A 331 -3.43 -13.24 0.22
N LYS A 332 -2.26 -13.14 0.88
CA LYS A 332 -1.49 -14.29 1.39
C LYS A 332 -1.78 -14.66 2.86
N LYS A 333 -2.42 -13.76 3.61
CA LYS A 333 -2.69 -13.86 5.07
C LYS A 333 -1.46 -13.78 5.99
N GLU A 334 -0.38 -13.15 5.55
CA GLU A 334 0.86 -13.00 6.32
C GLU A 334 1.12 -11.55 6.77
N THR A 335 2.11 -11.32 7.63
CA THR A 335 2.44 -9.98 8.15
C THR A 335 3.47 -9.23 7.31
N SER A 336 4.20 -9.91 6.43
CA SER A 336 5.14 -9.27 5.51
C SER A 336 4.41 -8.76 4.26
N VAL A 337 4.89 -7.64 3.73
CA VAL A 337 4.37 -6.94 2.53
C VAL A 337 5.52 -6.35 1.70
N TYR A 338 6.77 -6.70 2.02
CA TYR A 338 7.99 -6.04 1.56
C TYR A 338 8.65 -6.77 0.37
N GLU A 339 8.04 -7.83 -0.11
CA GLU A 339 8.49 -8.73 -1.18
C GLU A 339 7.60 -8.70 -2.43
N ASP A 340 6.41 -8.13 -2.31
CA ASP A 340 5.33 -8.08 -3.31
C ASP A 340 5.53 -6.92 -4.30
N ASP A 341 4.47 -6.26 -4.78
CA ASP A 341 4.63 -5.19 -5.77
C ASP A 341 5.33 -3.92 -5.22
N GLY A 342 5.90 -3.14 -6.13
CA GLY A 342 6.62 -1.89 -5.83
C GLY A 342 5.76 -0.63 -5.76
N HIS A 343 4.51 -0.68 -6.21
CA HIS A 343 3.62 0.47 -6.31
C HIS A 343 3.38 1.15 -4.96
N GLY A 344 3.01 0.40 -3.92
CA GLY A 344 2.80 0.92 -2.57
C GLY A 344 4.05 1.48 -1.91
N THR A 345 5.25 1.07 -2.32
CA THR A 345 6.50 1.76 -1.92
C THR A 345 6.59 3.16 -2.53
N ALA A 346 6.25 3.31 -3.81
CA ALA A 346 6.22 4.61 -4.48
C ALA A 346 5.13 5.51 -3.90
N VAL A 347 3.92 4.97 -3.67
CA VAL A 347 2.78 5.65 -3.01
C VAL A 347 3.14 6.09 -1.58
N LEU A 348 3.73 5.20 -0.78
CA LEU A 348 4.22 5.52 0.57
C LEU A 348 5.28 6.62 0.53
N SER A 349 6.16 6.62 -0.48
CA SER A 349 7.20 7.66 -0.61
C SER A 349 6.61 9.06 -0.81
N CYS A 350 5.49 9.21 -1.52
CA CYS A 350 4.80 10.49 -1.70
C CYS A 350 4.37 11.14 -0.37
N MET A 351 4.20 10.37 0.71
CA MET A 351 3.87 10.89 2.05
C MET A 351 5.07 10.81 3.01
N GLY A 352 5.70 9.65 3.12
CA GLY A 352 6.65 9.30 4.19
C GLY A 352 8.13 9.47 3.86
N ALA A 353 8.50 9.85 2.63
CA ALA A 353 9.91 10.03 2.28
C ALA A 353 10.53 11.24 3.01
N TYR A 354 11.77 11.09 3.48
CA TYR A 354 12.59 12.17 4.01
C TYR A 354 14.05 11.98 3.61
N THR A 355 14.44 12.61 2.50
CA THR A 355 15.85 12.84 2.14
C THR A 355 15.95 14.26 1.58
N GLU A 356 16.40 15.17 2.42
CA GLU A 356 16.71 16.54 2.05
C GLU A 356 17.67 16.57 0.84
N GLY A 357 17.46 17.51 -0.07
CA GLY A 357 18.17 17.59 -1.35
C GLY A 357 17.61 16.69 -2.46
N SER A 358 16.79 15.68 -2.12
CA SER A 358 16.41 14.62 -3.05
C SER A 358 14.90 14.42 -3.18
N MET A 359 14.23 14.11 -2.06
CA MET A 359 12.78 13.95 -1.98
C MET A 359 12.31 14.03 -0.52
N ILE A 360 11.33 14.91 -0.27
CA ILE A 360 10.56 14.94 0.98
C ILE A 360 9.08 14.75 0.60
N GLY A 361 8.41 13.78 1.22
CA GLY A 361 6.98 13.49 1.02
C GLY A 361 6.08 14.49 1.75
N SER A 362 4.76 14.37 1.58
CA SER A 362 3.80 15.35 2.09
C SER A 362 3.48 15.25 3.60
N ALA A 363 3.80 14.14 4.27
CA ALA A 363 3.63 13.94 5.72
C ALA A 363 4.77 13.09 6.34
N PRO A 364 6.02 13.55 6.28
CA PRO A 364 7.20 12.72 6.58
C PRO A 364 7.33 12.33 8.06
N LYS A 365 6.52 12.94 8.95
CA LYS A 365 6.46 12.65 10.39
C LYS A 365 5.15 11.99 10.86
N ALA A 366 4.25 11.60 9.95
CA ALA A 366 3.08 10.77 10.28
C ALA A 366 3.45 9.29 10.57
N SER A 367 2.52 8.57 11.19
CA SER A 367 2.58 7.11 11.35
C SER A 367 1.80 6.39 10.25
N TYR A 368 2.22 5.17 9.88
CA TYR A 368 1.69 4.41 8.76
C TYR A 368 1.38 2.96 9.12
N LEU A 369 0.29 2.44 8.59
CA LEU A 369 -0.13 1.03 8.63
C LEU A 369 -0.20 0.53 7.18
N LEU A 370 0.70 -0.39 6.78
CA LEU A 370 0.86 -0.78 5.37
C LEU A 370 0.10 -2.09 5.09
N LEU A 371 -0.97 -2.00 4.31
CA LEU A 371 -1.90 -3.10 4.08
C LEU A 371 -1.92 -3.47 2.60
N ARG A 372 -1.59 -4.73 2.30
CA ARG A 372 -1.67 -5.27 0.95
C ARG A 372 -3.04 -5.88 0.71
N SER A 373 -3.80 -5.33 -0.24
CA SER A 373 -5.16 -5.78 -0.59
C SER A 373 -5.27 -6.34 -2.02
N GLU A 374 -4.36 -5.95 -2.90
CA GLU A 374 -4.35 -6.28 -4.34
C GLU A 374 -3.24 -7.28 -4.72
N ASP A 375 -3.53 -8.17 -5.67
CA ASP A 375 -2.61 -9.14 -6.27
C ASP A 375 -2.30 -8.79 -7.73
N ALA A 376 -1.52 -7.71 -7.92
CA ALA A 376 -1.13 -7.10 -9.20
C ALA A 376 -0.83 -8.03 -10.43
N PRO A 377 -0.46 -9.33 -10.31
CA PRO A 377 -0.48 -10.25 -11.45
C PRO A 377 -1.87 -10.64 -12.01
N SER A 378 -2.96 -10.22 -11.37
CA SER A 378 -4.35 -10.49 -11.73
C SER A 378 -5.29 -9.36 -11.24
N GLU A 379 -6.57 -9.45 -11.59
CA GLU A 379 -7.62 -8.51 -11.16
C GLU A 379 -8.93 -9.28 -10.97
N TYR A 380 -9.41 -9.42 -9.73
CA TYR A 380 -10.60 -10.21 -9.36
C TYR A 380 -11.40 -9.58 -8.22
N ILE A 381 -12.72 -9.77 -8.23
CA ILE A 381 -13.66 -9.16 -7.27
C ILE A 381 -13.45 -9.56 -5.78
N ILE A 382 -12.57 -10.52 -5.47
CA ILE A 382 -12.05 -10.74 -4.11
C ILE A 382 -11.28 -9.54 -3.56
N GLU A 383 -10.69 -8.71 -4.42
CA GLU A 383 -9.87 -7.59 -3.98
C GLU A 383 -10.67 -6.47 -3.33
N GLU A 384 -11.92 -6.26 -3.74
CA GLU A 384 -12.84 -5.40 -2.98
C GLU A 384 -13.14 -5.96 -1.58
N ALA A 385 -13.21 -7.29 -1.43
CA ALA A 385 -13.36 -7.92 -0.12
C ALA A 385 -12.07 -7.77 0.72
N ASN A 386 -10.89 -7.90 0.10
CA ASN A 386 -9.60 -7.60 0.75
C ASN A 386 -9.53 -6.12 1.18
N TRP A 387 -10.00 -5.19 0.34
CA TRP A 387 -10.10 -3.77 0.65
C TRP A 387 -11.00 -3.53 1.86
N LEU A 388 -12.18 -4.17 1.91
CA LEU A 388 -13.08 -4.17 3.06
C LEU A 388 -12.39 -4.69 4.34
N PHE A 389 -11.68 -5.82 4.28
CA PHE A 389 -10.95 -6.35 5.44
C PHE A 389 -9.79 -5.44 5.87
N ALA A 390 -9.12 -4.78 4.92
CA ALA A 390 -8.04 -3.83 5.19
C ALA A 390 -8.55 -2.53 5.83
N ALA A 391 -9.63 -1.94 5.31
CA ALA A 391 -10.28 -0.77 5.91
C ALA A 391 -10.83 -1.09 7.31
N GLU A 392 -11.39 -2.29 7.52
CA GLU A 392 -11.79 -2.77 8.84
C GLU A 392 -10.62 -2.95 9.80
N TYR A 393 -9.46 -3.42 9.34
CA TYR A 393 -8.27 -3.53 10.19
C TYR A 393 -7.67 -2.15 10.51
N ALA A 394 -7.65 -1.23 9.55
CA ALA A 394 -7.25 0.14 9.76
C ALA A 394 -8.15 0.87 10.78
N ASP A 395 -9.47 0.64 10.74
CA ASP A 395 -10.38 1.09 11.79
C ASP A 395 -10.05 0.47 13.15
N SER A 396 -9.83 -0.85 13.26
CA SER A 396 -9.62 -1.50 14.55
C SER A 396 -8.30 -1.06 15.21
N VAL A 397 -7.24 -0.83 14.43
CA VAL A 397 -5.97 -0.23 14.90
C VAL A 397 -6.16 1.24 15.29
N GLY A 398 -7.03 1.98 14.58
CA GLY A 398 -7.41 3.35 14.91
C GLY A 398 -6.70 4.41 14.05
N VAL A 399 -6.52 4.15 12.75
CA VAL A 399 -6.02 5.19 11.81
C VAL A 399 -6.96 6.40 11.79
N ASP A 400 -6.45 7.57 11.40
CA ASP A 400 -7.26 8.77 11.18
C ASP A 400 -7.56 8.96 9.68
N LEU A 401 -6.62 8.60 8.80
CA LEU A 401 -6.80 8.63 7.34
C LEU A 401 -6.57 7.25 6.72
N ILE A 402 -7.17 7.02 5.55
CA ILE A 402 -6.81 5.93 4.62
C ILE A 402 -6.38 6.58 3.31
N ASN A 403 -5.23 6.16 2.77
CA ASN A 403 -4.92 6.31 1.34
C ASN A 403 -5.19 4.98 0.64
N SER A 404 -5.98 5.01 -0.43
CA SER A 404 -6.13 3.89 -1.38
C SER A 404 -5.70 4.37 -2.76
N SER A 405 -4.60 3.82 -3.28
CA SER A 405 -4.07 4.18 -4.61
C SER A 405 -4.48 3.20 -5.71
N LEU A 406 -5.55 2.45 -5.44
CA LEU A 406 -6.16 1.36 -6.21
C LEU A 406 -7.60 1.72 -6.62
N GLY A 407 -8.14 1.06 -7.64
CA GLY A 407 -9.57 1.17 -7.98
C GLY A 407 -10.01 0.25 -9.13
N TYR A 408 -11.17 -0.38 -8.95
CA TYR A 408 -11.67 -1.50 -9.73
C TYR A 408 -12.77 -1.09 -10.73
N THR A 409 -12.79 -1.71 -11.90
CA THR A 409 -13.73 -1.44 -13.00
C THR A 409 -14.11 -2.71 -13.77
N THR A 410 -13.12 -3.41 -14.33
CA THR A 410 -13.24 -4.65 -15.10
C THR A 410 -12.22 -5.68 -14.61
N PHE A 411 -12.56 -6.97 -14.68
CA PHE A 411 -11.81 -8.06 -14.06
C PHE A 411 -11.38 -9.15 -15.04
N ASP A 412 -10.43 -10.00 -14.64
CA ASP A 412 -9.99 -11.17 -15.41
C ASP A 412 -11.14 -12.18 -15.68
N ASP A 413 -12.18 -12.19 -14.84
CA ASP A 413 -13.49 -12.75 -15.21
C ASP A 413 -14.50 -11.63 -15.50
N ALA A 414 -14.70 -11.35 -16.79
CA ALA A 414 -15.67 -10.37 -17.29
C ALA A 414 -17.14 -10.62 -16.87
N LYS A 415 -17.46 -11.76 -16.23
CA LYS A 415 -18.76 -11.96 -15.57
C LYS A 415 -18.93 -11.13 -14.29
N THR A 416 -17.84 -10.61 -13.72
CA THR A 416 -17.84 -9.75 -12.53
C THR A 416 -17.54 -8.28 -12.82
N ASP A 417 -17.38 -7.90 -14.09
CA ASP A 417 -17.22 -6.51 -14.53
C ASP A 417 -18.31 -5.59 -13.97
N HIS A 418 -17.92 -4.40 -13.53
CA HIS A 418 -18.88 -3.35 -13.18
C HIS A 418 -19.40 -2.65 -14.42
N THR A 419 -20.59 -2.09 -14.29
CA THR A 419 -21.13 -1.08 -15.21
C THR A 419 -21.11 0.29 -14.54
N TYR A 420 -21.24 1.38 -15.32
CA TYR A 420 -21.39 2.73 -14.74
C TYR A 420 -22.64 2.88 -13.84
N ALA A 421 -23.62 1.98 -13.95
CA ALA A 421 -24.79 1.97 -13.05
C ALA A 421 -24.47 1.36 -11.67
N ASP A 422 -23.36 0.64 -11.55
CA ASP A 422 -22.89 -0.01 -10.32
C ASP A 422 -21.98 0.90 -9.50
N LEU A 423 -21.24 1.79 -10.19
CA LEU A 423 -20.41 2.84 -9.60
C LEU A 423 -21.24 4.04 -9.09
N ASN A 424 -22.17 3.74 -8.18
CA ASN A 424 -23.11 4.66 -7.56
C ASN A 424 -22.79 4.91 -6.06
N GLY A 425 -21.59 4.54 -5.61
CA GLY A 425 -21.10 4.57 -4.23
C GLY A 425 -21.71 3.52 -3.30
N ASN A 426 -22.82 2.89 -3.69
CA ASN A 426 -23.70 2.15 -2.80
C ASN A 426 -23.89 0.68 -3.17
N LYS A 427 -23.43 0.21 -4.34
CA LYS A 427 -23.55 -1.20 -4.75
C LYS A 427 -22.30 -2.02 -4.45
N THR A 428 -21.13 -1.54 -4.87
CA THR A 428 -19.86 -2.27 -4.79
C THR A 428 -19.44 -2.53 -3.34
N ILE A 429 -18.62 -3.56 -3.12
CA ILE A 429 -18.15 -3.96 -1.80
C ILE A 429 -17.20 -2.90 -1.25
N ALA A 430 -16.27 -2.41 -2.08
CA ALA A 430 -15.26 -1.44 -1.67
C ALA A 430 -15.85 -0.05 -1.40
N ALA A 431 -16.78 0.45 -2.22
CA ALA A 431 -17.37 1.78 -1.97
C ALA A 431 -18.17 1.82 -0.67
N ARG A 432 -18.98 0.79 -0.40
CA ARG A 432 -19.68 0.60 0.88
C ARG A 432 -18.71 0.50 2.06
N ALA A 433 -17.57 -0.20 1.89
CA ALA A 433 -16.54 -0.27 2.91
C ALA A 433 -15.89 1.10 3.19
N ALA A 434 -15.69 1.91 2.15
CA ALA A 434 -15.11 3.25 2.28
C ALA A 434 -16.09 4.23 2.97
N ASP A 435 -17.38 4.19 2.64
CA ASP A 435 -18.41 4.95 3.36
C ASP A 435 -18.60 4.45 4.82
N TRP A 436 -18.40 3.16 5.10
CA TRP A 436 -18.38 2.64 6.47
C TRP A 436 -17.14 3.08 7.26
N ALA A 437 -15.99 3.22 6.61
CA ALA A 437 -14.78 3.79 7.20
C ALA A 437 -14.95 5.30 7.49
N ALA A 438 -15.52 6.06 6.56
CA ALA A 438 -15.88 7.47 6.76
C ALA A 438 -16.85 7.64 7.94
N ALA A 439 -17.89 6.79 8.01
CA ALA A 439 -18.88 6.78 9.08
C ALA A 439 -18.33 6.36 10.47
N VAL A 440 -17.08 5.90 10.58
CA VAL A 440 -16.38 5.71 11.87
C VAL A 440 -15.29 6.77 12.13
N GLY A 441 -15.29 7.85 11.34
CA GLY A 441 -14.45 9.03 11.54
C GLY A 441 -13.06 8.93 10.92
N ILE A 442 -12.92 8.22 9.80
CA ILE A 442 -11.67 8.12 9.02
C ILE A 442 -11.81 8.98 7.76
N VAL A 443 -10.78 9.76 7.40
CA VAL A 443 -10.75 10.45 6.09
C VAL A 443 -10.19 9.49 5.05
N CYS A 444 -11.06 8.96 4.18
CA CYS A 444 -10.65 8.15 3.04
C CYS A 444 -10.28 9.05 1.85
N VAL A 445 -9.05 8.90 1.38
CA VAL A 445 -8.46 9.59 0.23
C VAL A 445 -8.11 8.52 -0.81
N ILE A 446 -8.69 8.62 -2.00
CA ILE A 446 -8.75 7.51 -2.95
C ILE A 446 -8.39 8.02 -4.35
N SER A 447 -7.50 7.35 -5.06
CA SER A 447 -7.17 7.68 -6.45
C SER A 447 -8.38 7.54 -7.37
N ALA A 448 -8.65 8.54 -8.20
CA ALA A 448 -9.84 8.55 -9.07
C ALA A 448 -9.83 7.45 -10.16
N GLY A 449 -8.66 6.91 -10.52
CA GLY A 449 -8.47 5.99 -11.64
C GLY A 449 -7.63 6.61 -12.77
N ASN A 450 -7.14 5.76 -13.68
CA ASN A 450 -6.22 6.15 -14.76
C ASN A 450 -6.83 5.96 -16.17
N GLU A 451 -8.16 5.93 -16.25
CA GLU A 451 -8.90 5.54 -17.45
C GLU A 451 -9.27 6.69 -18.40
N GLY A 452 -8.92 7.94 -18.08
CA GLY A 452 -9.42 9.15 -18.76
C GLY A 452 -9.21 9.21 -20.29
N ASN A 453 -8.19 8.52 -20.81
CA ASN A 453 -7.88 8.36 -22.23
C ASN A 453 -8.29 6.99 -22.81
N GLY A 454 -8.74 6.06 -21.97
CA GLY A 454 -9.16 4.70 -22.33
C GLY A 454 -10.60 4.63 -22.84
N ALA A 455 -11.13 3.41 -22.89
CA ALA A 455 -12.53 3.17 -23.23
C ALA A 455 -13.47 3.49 -22.05
N TRP A 456 -13.01 3.25 -20.82
CA TRP A 456 -13.81 3.41 -19.60
C TRP A 456 -13.99 4.88 -19.17
N LYS A 457 -12.93 5.71 -19.27
CA LYS A 457 -12.91 7.18 -19.06
C LYS A 457 -13.23 7.69 -17.65
N TYR A 458 -14.07 6.98 -16.92
CA TYR A 458 -14.62 7.46 -15.66
C TYR A 458 -13.90 6.87 -14.45
N ILE A 459 -14.32 7.28 -13.26
CA ILE A 459 -13.82 6.73 -11.99
C ILE A 459 -14.09 5.22 -11.86
N GLY A 460 -13.34 4.58 -10.96
CA GLY A 460 -13.60 3.21 -10.46
C GLY A 460 -14.13 3.22 -9.02
N THR A 461 -14.53 2.05 -8.52
CA THR A 461 -14.76 1.82 -7.08
C THR A 461 -13.42 1.59 -6.38
N PRO A 462 -13.16 2.12 -5.16
CA PRO A 462 -14.06 2.83 -4.24
C PRO A 462 -14.07 4.37 -4.36
N ALA A 463 -13.48 4.97 -5.41
CA ALA A 463 -13.46 6.43 -5.55
C ALA A 463 -14.87 7.03 -5.78
N ASP A 464 -15.80 6.21 -6.26
CA ASP A 464 -17.23 6.52 -6.41
C ASP A 464 -18.01 6.54 -5.08
N ALA A 465 -17.42 6.22 -3.92
CA ALA A 465 -18.08 6.35 -2.62
C ALA A 465 -18.46 7.81 -2.28
N ASP A 466 -19.46 8.02 -1.44
CA ASP A 466 -20.04 9.36 -1.22
C ASP A 466 -19.23 10.22 -0.22
N SER A 467 -18.85 9.62 0.90
CA SER A 467 -18.19 10.26 2.05
C SER A 467 -16.66 10.21 1.99
N VAL A 468 -16.09 10.10 0.79
CA VAL A 468 -14.64 9.98 0.54
C VAL A 468 -14.14 11.09 -0.39
N ILE A 469 -12.84 11.37 -0.36
CA ILE A 469 -12.18 12.27 -1.32
C ILE A 469 -11.60 11.43 -2.47
N ALA A 470 -12.25 11.50 -3.64
CA ALA A 470 -11.66 11.01 -4.89
C ALA A 470 -10.64 12.02 -5.43
N VAL A 471 -9.44 11.57 -5.80
CA VAL A 471 -8.33 12.45 -6.19
C VAL A 471 -7.94 12.24 -7.65
N GLY A 472 -8.21 13.25 -8.48
CA GLY A 472 -7.81 13.29 -9.88
C GLY A 472 -6.40 13.86 -10.08
N ALA A 473 -5.86 13.66 -11.28
CA ALA A 473 -4.47 14.00 -11.62
C ALA A 473 -4.38 15.24 -12.50
N VAL A 474 -3.50 16.16 -12.10
CA VAL A 474 -3.04 17.29 -12.94
C VAL A 474 -1.55 17.19 -13.27
N THR A 475 -1.16 17.91 -14.32
CA THR A 475 0.23 18.16 -14.71
C THR A 475 0.88 19.20 -13.80
N ALA A 476 2.21 19.35 -13.89
CA ALA A 476 2.95 20.44 -13.25
C ALA A 476 2.40 21.85 -13.60
N THR A 477 1.80 22.03 -14.79
CA THR A 477 1.18 23.28 -15.23
C THR A 477 -0.30 23.40 -14.83
N LYS A 478 -0.78 22.54 -13.91
CA LYS A 478 -2.15 22.53 -13.37
C LYS A 478 -3.26 22.21 -14.38
N THR A 479 -2.90 21.70 -15.57
CA THR A 479 -3.88 21.16 -16.54
C THR A 479 -4.26 19.73 -16.17
N LEU A 480 -5.45 19.28 -16.55
CA LEU A 480 -5.86 17.87 -16.39
C LEU A 480 -4.83 16.93 -17.06
N ALA A 481 -4.39 15.90 -16.34
CA ALA A 481 -3.57 14.84 -16.92
C ALA A 481 -4.45 13.93 -17.78
N SER A 482 -4.01 13.57 -18.99
CA SER A 482 -4.89 12.91 -19.98
C SER A 482 -5.42 11.53 -19.57
N PHE A 483 -4.72 10.84 -18.66
CA PHE A 483 -5.17 9.58 -18.07
C PHE A 483 -6.12 9.76 -16.87
N SER A 484 -6.29 10.97 -16.31
CA SER A 484 -7.11 11.14 -15.10
C SER A 484 -8.56 10.75 -15.38
N SER A 485 -9.07 9.74 -14.66
CA SER A 485 -10.48 9.38 -14.69
C SER A 485 -11.40 10.55 -14.34
N LEU A 486 -12.54 10.62 -15.01
CA LEU A 486 -13.56 11.67 -14.86
C LEU A 486 -14.75 11.19 -13.99
N GLY A 487 -15.50 12.11 -13.39
CA GLY A 487 -16.79 11.77 -12.79
C GLY A 487 -17.81 11.32 -13.84
N ILE A 488 -18.64 10.34 -13.48
CA ILE A 488 -19.69 9.82 -14.37
C ILE A 488 -20.73 10.94 -14.64
N PRO A 489 -20.98 11.37 -15.89
CA PRO A 489 -21.82 12.54 -16.17
C PRO A 489 -23.31 12.40 -15.81
N THR A 490 -23.78 11.17 -15.57
CA THR A 490 -25.13 10.87 -15.08
C THR A 490 -25.22 10.77 -13.56
N ASP A 491 -24.09 10.77 -12.86
CA ASP A 491 -24.05 10.92 -11.40
C ASP A 491 -24.22 12.41 -11.03
N LYS A 492 -24.93 12.67 -9.94
CA LYS A 492 -25.15 14.02 -9.40
C LYS A 492 -24.06 14.43 -8.41
N ARG A 493 -23.18 13.51 -8.03
CA ARG A 493 -22.08 13.74 -7.08
C ARG A 493 -20.86 14.27 -7.82
N ILE A 494 -20.23 15.30 -7.24
CA ILE A 494 -18.99 15.88 -7.78
C ILE A 494 -17.85 14.88 -7.58
N LYS A 495 -17.37 14.28 -8.68
CA LYS A 495 -16.22 13.37 -8.73
C LYS A 495 -15.32 13.69 -9.94
N PRO A 496 -13.98 13.58 -9.83
CA PRO A 496 -13.21 13.50 -8.58
C PRO A 496 -13.56 14.67 -7.65
N ASP A 497 -13.28 14.57 -6.35
CA ASP A 497 -13.52 15.65 -5.39
C ASP A 497 -12.51 16.77 -5.58
N LEU A 498 -11.23 16.41 -5.70
CA LEU A 498 -10.10 17.33 -5.69
C LEU A 498 -8.99 16.83 -6.63
N MET A 499 -8.10 17.74 -7.02
CA MET A 499 -6.98 17.45 -7.92
C MET A 499 -5.64 17.67 -7.24
N ALA A 500 -4.67 16.78 -7.48
CA ALA A 500 -3.27 16.99 -7.11
C ALA A 500 -2.34 16.56 -8.25
N MET A 501 -1.09 17.00 -8.23
CA MET A 501 -0.11 16.62 -9.26
C MET A 501 -0.03 15.09 -9.34
N GLY A 502 -0.26 14.56 -10.55
CA GLY A 502 -0.31 13.12 -10.81
C GLY A 502 0.49 12.70 -12.04
N GLN A 503 0.86 13.62 -12.93
CA GLN A 503 1.76 13.35 -14.05
C GLN A 503 3.20 13.80 -13.72
N SER A 504 4.17 12.94 -13.99
CA SER A 504 5.60 13.14 -13.70
C SER A 504 5.90 13.48 -12.24
N VAL A 505 5.18 12.82 -11.32
CA VAL A 505 5.35 12.94 -9.86
C VAL A 505 6.64 12.26 -9.41
N ALA A 506 7.42 12.91 -8.55
CA ALA A 506 8.59 12.30 -7.94
C ALA A 506 8.19 11.25 -6.90
N VAL A 507 8.79 10.06 -7.02
CA VAL A 507 8.58 8.87 -6.18
C VAL A 507 9.91 8.18 -5.91
N VAL A 508 10.01 7.43 -4.81
CA VAL A 508 11.13 6.51 -4.55
C VAL A 508 10.74 5.11 -5.01
N ALA A 509 11.45 4.57 -5.99
CA ALA A 509 11.24 3.20 -6.48
C ALA A 509 11.78 2.14 -5.48
N PRO A 510 11.37 0.86 -5.58
CA PRO A 510 11.93 -0.24 -4.77
C PRO A 510 13.46 -0.38 -4.87
N THR A 511 14.05 -0.02 -6.02
CA THR A 511 15.50 0.12 -6.25
C THR A 511 16.17 1.19 -5.40
N SER A 512 15.38 1.95 -4.64
CA SER A 512 15.75 3.05 -3.74
C SER A 512 16.19 4.35 -4.44
N SER A 513 16.07 4.42 -5.77
CA SER A 513 16.27 5.62 -6.57
C SER A 513 15.02 6.52 -6.56
N VAL A 514 15.21 7.83 -6.42
CA VAL A 514 14.15 8.80 -6.76
C VAL A 514 13.99 8.84 -8.28
N THR A 515 12.77 8.78 -8.77
CA THR A 515 12.40 8.80 -10.19
C THR A 515 11.06 9.52 -10.36
N THR A 516 10.64 9.80 -11.58
CA THR A 516 9.27 10.24 -11.87
C THR A 516 8.37 9.06 -12.23
N SER A 517 7.11 9.10 -11.80
CA SER A 517 6.02 8.20 -12.24
C SER A 517 4.77 9.02 -12.61
N SER A 518 3.71 8.38 -13.12
CA SER A 518 2.43 9.03 -13.44
C SER A 518 1.24 8.16 -13.09
N GLY A 519 0.20 8.76 -12.49
CA GLY A 519 -1.04 8.12 -12.08
C GLY A 519 -1.77 8.92 -11.00
N THR A 520 -3.11 8.83 -10.95
CA THR A 520 -3.93 9.36 -9.82
C THR A 520 -3.57 8.69 -8.50
N SER A 521 -3.04 7.48 -8.58
CA SER A 521 -2.36 6.71 -7.52
C SER A 521 -1.25 7.47 -6.81
N PHE A 522 -0.65 8.51 -7.42
CA PHE A 522 0.32 9.40 -6.76
C PHE A 522 -0.28 10.75 -6.35
N SER A 523 -1.32 11.24 -7.04
CA SER A 523 -2.11 12.39 -6.59
C SER A 523 -2.75 12.16 -5.22
N SER A 524 -3.34 10.97 -5.01
CA SER A 524 -3.98 10.57 -3.75
C SER A 524 -3.08 10.69 -2.51
N PRO A 525 -1.88 10.07 -2.45
CA PRO A 525 -1.01 10.15 -1.29
C PRO A 525 -0.44 11.57 -1.07
N ILE A 526 -0.14 12.32 -2.14
CA ILE A 526 0.28 13.72 -2.01
C ILE A 526 -0.79 14.52 -1.24
N LEU A 527 -2.06 14.41 -1.65
CA LEU A 527 -3.17 15.06 -0.96
C LEU A 527 -3.42 14.49 0.44
N CYS A 528 -3.35 13.17 0.63
CA CYS A 528 -3.57 12.52 1.93
C CYS A 528 -2.57 13.01 2.99
N GLY A 529 -1.29 13.17 2.64
CA GLY A 529 -0.31 13.75 3.56
C GLY A 529 -0.52 15.25 3.85
N MET A 530 -0.98 16.05 2.87
CA MET A 530 -1.41 17.43 3.15
C MET A 530 -2.57 17.46 4.16
N LEU A 531 -3.55 16.57 4.02
CA LEU A 531 -4.70 16.47 4.92
C LEU A 531 -4.29 16.00 6.32
N ALA A 532 -3.30 15.11 6.44
CA ALA A 532 -2.70 14.75 7.73
C ALA A 532 -2.06 15.97 8.41
N CYS A 533 -1.22 16.73 7.69
CA CYS A 533 -0.57 17.94 8.22
C CYS A 533 -1.58 19.06 8.57
N TYR A 534 -2.69 19.16 7.83
CA TYR A 534 -3.79 20.07 8.15
C TYR A 534 -4.57 19.65 9.41
N TRP A 535 -4.93 18.37 9.51
CA TRP A 535 -5.71 17.85 10.65
C TRP A 535 -4.89 17.82 11.94
N GLN A 536 -3.56 17.69 11.85
CA GLN A 536 -2.63 17.94 12.94
C GLN A 536 -2.78 19.36 13.52
N ALA A 537 -2.94 20.38 12.67
CA ALA A 537 -3.12 21.78 13.10
C ALA A 537 -4.49 22.03 13.74
N TYR A 538 -5.52 21.32 13.26
CA TYR A 538 -6.89 21.43 13.76
C TYR A 538 -7.38 20.10 14.34
N PRO A 539 -6.77 19.60 15.42
CA PRO A 539 -7.05 18.25 15.92
C PRO A 539 -8.52 18.06 16.25
N ASN A 540 -9.23 19.10 16.69
CA ASN A 540 -10.63 19.01 17.10
C ASN A 540 -11.64 18.86 15.96
N LEU A 541 -11.24 18.94 14.68
CA LEU A 541 -12.14 18.66 13.56
C LEU A 541 -12.51 17.18 13.48
N THR A 542 -13.74 16.92 13.03
CA THR A 542 -14.19 15.61 12.55
C THR A 542 -13.67 15.32 11.13
N ALA A 543 -13.71 14.05 10.72
CA ALA A 543 -13.31 13.63 9.38
C ALA A 543 -14.10 14.36 8.28
N ILE A 544 -15.42 14.50 8.45
CA ILE A 544 -16.27 15.20 7.47
C ILE A 544 -15.96 16.70 7.40
N GLU A 545 -15.62 17.35 8.53
CA GLU A 545 -15.17 18.75 8.51
C GLU A 545 -13.83 18.92 7.79
N VAL A 546 -12.89 17.96 7.92
CA VAL A 546 -11.63 17.99 7.17
C VAL A 546 -11.88 17.82 5.66
N ILE A 547 -12.77 16.92 5.26
CA ILE A 547 -13.21 16.76 3.87
C ILE A 547 -13.83 18.07 3.35
N ASP A 548 -14.73 18.68 4.12
CA ASP A 548 -15.37 19.94 3.78
C ASP A 548 -14.38 21.10 3.64
N LYS A 549 -13.40 21.21 4.55
CA LYS A 549 -12.33 22.22 4.46
C LYS A 549 -11.46 22.00 3.24
N ALA A 550 -11.14 20.75 2.91
CA ALA A 550 -10.39 20.38 1.72
C ALA A 550 -11.13 20.82 0.45
N ARG A 551 -12.41 20.42 0.30
CA ARG A 551 -13.30 20.83 -0.80
C ARG A 551 -13.37 22.37 -0.91
N LYS A 552 -13.61 23.07 0.21
CA LYS A 552 -13.66 24.56 0.31
C LYS A 552 -12.34 25.27 0.02
N SER A 553 -11.21 24.56 -0.03
CA SER A 553 -9.91 25.11 -0.42
C SER A 553 -9.56 24.90 -1.91
N GLY A 554 -10.44 24.21 -2.65
CA GLY A 554 -10.26 23.89 -4.07
C GLY A 554 -10.34 25.12 -4.98
N SER A 555 -9.52 25.13 -6.03
CA SER A 555 -9.36 26.25 -6.96
C SER A 555 -10.61 26.65 -7.77
N GLN A 556 -11.68 25.85 -7.75
CA GLN A 556 -12.97 26.15 -8.36
C GLN A 556 -14.15 25.75 -7.47
N TYR A 557 -14.01 25.86 -6.13
CA TYR A 557 -15.01 25.41 -5.16
C TYR A 557 -16.45 25.88 -5.47
N ASP A 558 -16.63 27.14 -5.89
CA ASP A 558 -17.95 27.72 -6.19
C ASP A 558 -18.55 27.22 -7.52
N ASN A 559 -17.75 26.60 -8.39
CA ASN A 559 -18.12 26.12 -9.73
C ASN A 559 -17.47 24.74 -10.01
N PRO A 560 -17.86 23.69 -9.28
CA PRO A 560 -17.26 22.37 -9.44
C PRO A 560 -17.75 21.67 -10.71
N ASP A 561 -16.92 20.76 -11.25
CA ASP A 561 -17.27 19.95 -12.43
C ASP A 561 -16.78 18.50 -12.34
N ASN A 562 -17.27 17.62 -13.22
CA ASN A 562 -16.94 16.19 -13.22
C ASN A 562 -15.56 15.87 -13.85
N LYS A 563 -14.61 16.81 -13.88
CA LYS A 563 -13.23 16.63 -14.38
C LYS A 563 -12.19 17.10 -13.36
N PHE A 564 -12.43 18.24 -12.72
CA PHE A 564 -11.58 18.86 -11.71
C PHE A 564 -12.18 18.78 -10.29
N GLY A 565 -13.45 18.42 -10.15
CA GLY A 565 -14.13 18.50 -8.86
C GLY A 565 -14.24 19.94 -8.37
N TYR A 566 -13.96 20.15 -7.09
CA TYR A 566 -13.76 21.48 -6.51
C TYR A 566 -12.40 22.10 -6.88
N GLY A 567 -11.53 21.37 -7.59
CA GLY A 567 -10.26 21.85 -8.14
C GLY A 567 -9.02 21.44 -7.34
N ILE A 568 -7.93 22.18 -7.52
CA ILE A 568 -6.66 21.96 -6.79
C ILE A 568 -6.79 22.62 -5.41
N PRO A 569 -6.68 21.88 -4.30
CA PRO A 569 -6.80 22.42 -2.95
C PRO A 569 -5.55 23.20 -2.54
N ASN A 570 -5.72 24.18 -1.65
CA ASN A 570 -4.61 24.83 -0.96
C ASN A 570 -5.02 25.19 0.47
N LEU A 571 -4.73 24.30 1.43
CA LEU A 571 -5.14 24.48 2.82
C LEU A 571 -4.23 25.43 3.61
N SER A 572 -3.00 25.71 3.15
CA SER A 572 -2.06 26.57 3.88
C SER A 572 -2.58 27.99 4.08
N LYS A 573 -3.31 28.55 3.10
CA LYS A 573 -4.05 29.83 3.23
C LYS A 573 -4.95 29.86 4.46
N SER A 574 -5.65 28.77 4.77
CA SER A 574 -6.56 28.71 5.92
C SER A 574 -5.83 28.62 7.26
N ILE A 575 -4.60 28.09 7.26
CA ILE A 575 -3.71 28.12 8.44
C ILE A 575 -3.15 29.52 8.66
N GLN A 576 -2.67 30.18 7.59
CA GLN A 576 -2.12 31.53 7.67
C GLN A 576 -3.12 32.54 8.23
N ILE A 577 -4.39 32.52 7.79
CA ILE A 577 -5.44 33.41 8.31
C ILE A 577 -5.61 33.27 9.84
N LEU A 578 -5.55 32.05 10.36
CA LEU A 578 -5.69 31.78 11.80
C LEU A 578 -4.39 32.03 12.57
N ASN A 579 -3.21 31.86 11.96
CA ASN A 579 -1.96 32.31 12.57
C ASN A 579 -1.89 33.83 12.66
N THR A 580 -2.34 34.59 11.66
CA THR A 580 -2.45 36.05 11.78
C THR A 580 -3.43 36.48 12.88
N GLN A 581 -4.50 35.72 13.12
CA GLN A 581 -5.41 35.98 14.26
C GLN A 581 -4.78 35.59 15.61
N ASN A 582 -4.06 34.47 15.70
CA ASN A 582 -3.37 34.06 16.93
C ASN A 582 -2.16 34.95 17.26
N GLU A 583 -1.39 35.40 16.26
CA GLU A 583 -0.26 36.31 16.46
C GLU A 583 -0.71 37.63 17.09
N LEU A 584 -1.89 38.14 16.70
CA LEU A 584 -2.54 39.29 17.33
C LEU A 584 -2.89 39.07 18.82
N GLU A 585 -3.07 37.82 19.28
CA GLU A 585 -3.33 37.49 20.70
C GLU A 585 -2.07 37.06 21.49
N THR A 586 -0.97 36.69 20.84
CA THR A 586 0.22 36.14 21.54
C THR A 586 1.02 37.17 22.31
N TRP A 587 1.15 38.41 21.80
CA TRP A 587 1.93 39.48 22.44
C TRP A 587 1.06 40.65 22.94
N LEU A 588 -0.21 40.68 22.59
CA LEU A 588 -1.11 41.82 22.75
C LEU A 588 -2.52 41.32 23.12
N GLU A 589 -3.12 41.90 24.16
CA GLU A 589 -4.52 41.71 24.49
C GLU A 589 -5.20 43.09 24.54
N VAL A 590 -6.44 43.19 24.06
CA VAL A 590 -7.26 44.41 24.20
C VAL A 590 -8.67 44.02 24.64
N PHE A 591 -9.06 44.44 25.84
CA PHE A 591 -10.32 44.06 26.48
C PHE A 591 -10.90 45.21 27.31
N PRO A 592 -12.24 45.30 27.47
CA PRO A 592 -13.25 44.49 26.79
C PRO A 592 -13.35 44.85 25.30
N ASN A 593 -13.79 43.89 24.47
CA ASN A 593 -14.11 44.10 23.06
C ASN A 593 -15.24 43.13 22.68
N PRO A 594 -16.51 43.58 22.48
CA PRO A 594 -16.96 44.97 22.46
C PRO A 594 -16.73 45.77 23.75
N THR A 595 -16.69 47.09 23.62
CA THR A 595 -16.42 48.05 24.71
C THR A 595 -17.53 49.10 24.82
N LYS A 596 -17.77 49.57 26.05
CA LYS A 596 -18.61 50.73 26.34
C LYS A 596 -17.77 52.01 26.42
N ASN A 597 -17.08 52.26 27.53
CA ASN A 597 -16.46 53.56 27.77
C ASN A 597 -14.92 53.52 27.76
N GLU A 598 -14.29 52.35 27.80
CA GLU A 598 -12.84 52.22 27.87
C GLU A 598 -12.33 50.88 27.32
N ILE A 599 -11.06 50.85 26.91
CA ILE A 599 -10.31 49.63 26.58
C ILE A 599 -9.04 49.57 27.41
N THR A 600 -8.74 48.39 27.95
CA THR A 600 -7.45 48.06 28.55
C THR A 600 -6.64 47.27 27.54
N ILE A 601 -5.44 47.78 27.23
CA ILE A 601 -4.45 47.15 26.37
C ILE A 601 -3.37 46.56 27.28
N ARG A 602 -3.06 45.27 27.10
CA ARG A 602 -2.01 44.55 27.85
C ARG A 602 -1.00 43.96 26.88
N LEU A 603 0.28 44.19 27.15
CA LEU A 603 1.39 43.58 26.45
C LEU A 603 1.86 42.31 27.18
N ARG A 604 1.86 41.18 26.48
CA ARG A 604 2.49 39.94 26.96
C ARG A 604 3.99 40.00 26.65
N ASN A 605 4.82 39.71 27.65
CA ASN A 605 6.29 39.81 27.57
C ASN A 605 6.79 41.21 27.21
N PHE A 606 6.33 42.23 27.94
CA PHE A 606 6.78 43.62 27.79
C PHE A 606 8.29 43.77 28.08
N THR A 607 9.01 44.44 27.17
CA THR A 607 10.49 44.55 27.19
C THR A 607 11.02 45.94 27.55
N GLY A 608 10.18 46.84 28.08
CA GLY A 608 10.59 48.21 28.42
C GLY A 608 10.68 49.17 27.22
N LYS A 609 10.23 48.75 26.03
CA LYS A 609 10.20 49.57 24.82
C LYS A 609 8.88 50.33 24.69
N THR A 610 8.92 51.52 24.11
CA THR A 610 7.72 52.30 23.78
C THR A 610 6.98 51.68 22.58
N TYR A 611 5.65 51.76 22.59
CA TYR A 611 4.76 51.41 21.48
C TYR A 611 3.80 52.57 21.18
N GLU A 612 3.56 52.85 19.91
CA GLU A 612 2.50 53.76 19.46
C GLU A 612 1.13 53.08 19.45
N LEU A 613 0.10 53.88 19.70
CA LEU A 613 -1.31 53.53 19.78
C LEU A 613 -2.09 54.50 18.88
N ASN A 614 -2.61 54.02 17.75
CA ASN A 614 -3.36 54.84 16.80
C ASN A 614 -4.76 54.23 16.57
N LEU A 615 -5.82 54.97 16.91
CA LEU A 615 -7.22 54.53 16.71
C LEU A 615 -7.84 55.24 15.50
N THR A 616 -8.37 54.47 14.54
CA THR A 616 -9.01 55.00 13.32
C THR A 616 -10.40 54.41 13.08
N ASP A 617 -11.27 55.12 12.36
CA ASP A 617 -12.50 54.54 11.79
C ASP A 617 -12.26 53.87 10.43
N ILE A 618 -13.34 53.35 9.82
CA ILE A 618 -13.36 52.74 8.48
C ILE A 618 -12.94 53.67 7.34
N ALA A 619 -12.96 55.00 7.53
CA ALA A 619 -12.52 55.99 6.56
C ALA A 619 -11.06 56.45 6.82
N GLY A 620 -10.35 55.81 7.76
CA GLY A 620 -9.00 56.17 8.14
C GLY A 620 -8.90 57.45 8.98
N ARG A 621 -10.02 58.03 9.44
CA ARG A 621 -9.97 59.21 10.32
C ARG A 621 -9.44 58.78 11.68
N ARG A 622 -8.39 59.46 12.16
CA ARG A 622 -7.75 59.16 13.45
C ARG A 622 -8.46 59.88 14.60
N TYR A 623 -8.81 59.13 15.64
CA TYR A 623 -9.46 59.60 16.87
C TYR A 623 -8.51 59.62 18.07
N LEU A 624 -7.48 58.77 18.06
CA LEU A 624 -6.47 58.70 19.11
C LEU A 624 -5.07 58.47 18.51
N SER A 625 -4.07 59.07 19.14
CA SER A 625 -2.65 58.94 18.79
C SER A 625 -1.84 59.13 20.08
N GLU A 626 -1.47 58.03 20.73
CA GLU A 626 -0.75 58.03 22.01
C GLU A 626 0.40 57.02 21.99
N THR A 627 1.20 57.00 23.05
CA THR A 627 2.19 55.97 23.30
C THR A 627 1.88 55.17 24.57
N MET A 628 2.52 54.01 24.72
CA MET A 628 2.69 53.31 25.99
C MET A 628 4.13 52.86 26.17
N ASP A 629 4.61 52.96 27.40
CA ASP A 629 5.94 52.64 27.93
C ASP A 629 5.84 51.63 29.09
N SER A 630 4.70 50.96 29.20
CA SER A 630 4.27 50.15 30.33
C SER A 630 3.48 48.92 29.86
N GLN A 631 3.46 47.87 30.69
CA GLN A 631 2.86 46.58 30.31
C GLN A 631 1.33 46.65 30.12
N ILE A 632 0.64 47.56 30.81
CA ILE A 632 -0.82 47.71 30.76
C ILE A 632 -1.15 49.20 30.69
N LYS A 633 -2.03 49.58 29.76
CA LYS A 633 -2.60 50.94 29.69
C LYS A 633 -4.08 50.88 29.35
N THR A 634 -4.87 51.67 30.05
CA THR A 634 -6.31 51.86 29.80
C THR A 634 -6.55 53.18 29.08
N ILE A 635 -7.50 53.19 28.15
CA ILE A 635 -7.85 54.31 27.27
C ILE A 635 -9.36 54.54 27.35
N SER A 636 -9.78 55.77 27.67
CA SER A 636 -11.18 56.21 27.57
C SER A 636 -11.60 56.42 26.11
N LEU A 637 -12.82 55.98 25.82
CA LEU A 637 -13.51 56.08 24.53
C LEU A 637 -14.82 56.89 24.64
N ASP A 638 -15.00 57.66 25.72
CA ASP A 638 -16.21 58.47 25.99
C ASP A 638 -16.49 59.53 24.91
N LYS A 639 -15.48 59.85 24.08
CA LYS A 639 -15.54 60.90 23.04
C LYS A 639 -15.71 60.34 21.62
N ILE A 640 -15.96 59.04 21.46
CA ILE A 640 -16.24 58.43 20.15
C ILE A 640 -17.63 57.79 20.12
N SER A 641 -18.30 57.93 18.97
CA SER A 641 -19.62 57.33 18.70
C SER A 641 -19.56 55.80 18.70
N SER A 642 -20.70 55.14 18.87
CA SER A 642 -20.82 53.69 18.65
C SER A 642 -20.53 53.32 17.19
N GLY A 643 -19.87 52.17 16.99
CA GLY A 643 -19.39 51.76 15.68
C GLY A 643 -18.16 50.85 15.69
N MET A 644 -17.58 50.65 14.51
CA MET A 644 -16.41 49.80 14.28
C MET A 644 -15.15 50.64 14.05
N TYR A 645 -14.11 50.36 14.83
CA TYR A 645 -12.83 51.06 14.82
C TYR A 645 -11.67 50.07 14.66
N PHE A 646 -10.50 50.59 14.30
CA PHE A 646 -9.25 49.84 14.23
C PHE A 646 -8.21 50.50 15.12
N LEU A 647 -7.69 49.75 16.10
CA LEU A 647 -6.57 50.15 16.94
C LEU A 647 -5.29 49.51 16.41
N ARG A 648 -4.37 50.35 15.93
CA ARG A 648 -3.00 49.94 15.59
C ARG A 648 -2.12 50.10 16.83
N VAL A 649 -1.42 49.04 17.21
CA VAL A 649 -0.44 49.01 18.31
C VAL A 649 0.91 48.57 17.74
N GLY A 650 1.99 49.33 17.94
CA GLY A 650 3.29 48.91 17.44
C GLY A 650 4.44 49.91 17.56
N ASN A 651 5.61 49.44 17.19
CA ASN A 651 6.84 50.21 16.96
C ASN A 651 7.57 49.63 15.73
N ASP A 652 8.85 49.96 15.55
CA ASP A 652 9.66 49.53 14.41
C ASP A 652 9.93 48.01 14.36
N GLU A 653 9.80 47.30 15.49
CA GLU A 653 10.07 45.86 15.59
C GLU A 653 8.81 44.99 15.54
N LYS A 654 7.68 45.49 16.07
CA LYS A 654 6.42 44.75 16.15
C LYS A 654 5.23 45.66 15.88
N ASN A 655 4.28 45.19 15.09
CA ASN A 655 3.08 45.94 14.75
C ASN A 655 1.86 45.03 14.71
N SER A 656 0.69 45.54 15.07
CA SER A 656 -0.57 44.79 15.12
C SER A 656 -1.77 45.71 14.96
N LEU A 657 -2.85 45.19 14.37
CA LEU A 657 -4.07 45.93 14.07
C LEU A 657 -5.27 45.16 14.60
N ILE A 658 -5.92 45.71 15.65
CA ILE A 658 -7.05 45.09 16.32
C ILE A 658 -8.33 45.82 15.94
N LYS A 659 -9.33 45.06 15.49
CA LYS A 659 -10.68 45.56 15.25
C LYS A 659 -11.44 45.68 16.57
N LEU A 660 -11.94 46.87 16.88
CA LEU A 660 -12.71 47.19 18.08
C LEU A 660 -14.16 47.50 17.73
N TRP A 661 -15.07 47.07 18.59
CA TRP A 661 -16.50 47.41 18.53
C TRP A 661 -16.86 48.28 19.72
N LYS A 662 -17.29 49.52 19.46
CA LYS A 662 -17.82 50.46 20.45
C LYS A 662 -19.34 50.34 20.47
N GLU A 663 -19.91 49.97 21.62
CA GLU A 663 -21.37 49.98 21.89
C GLU A 663 -21.92 51.40 22.04
#